data_AF-A0A0R1K5J1-F1
#
_entry.id   AF-A0A0R1K5J1-F1
#
_cell.length_a   1.000
_cell.length_b   1.000
_cell.length_c   1.000
_cell.angle_alpha   90.00
_cell.angle_beta   90.00
_cell.angle_gamma   90.00
#
_symmetry.space_group_name_H-M   'P 1'
#
loop_
_entity.id
_entity.type
_entity.pdbx_description
1 polymer ?
#
loop_
_entity_poly.entity_id
_entity_poly.type
_entity_poly.pdbx_seq_one_letter_code
_entity_poly.pdbx_strand_id
1 'polypeptide(L)'
;MQKELRKSVIRYLNSAVEIINKTNKEILQCKKKLIKSNKDYQWIAKLYPEVFIEEYDVLLMNTSKFDKSYQSIVDGAKRFKLESELIDNSIIVMDEFDATKNVFLENILENSLKNKGNALADFMSFQDIFKIDITKSYRILKEVTHKKSIAKKFQDLKANFDYVIDTYHVDAQWYLNQPVNRREFVFYSGKRLTFSSGNNKLRLQNIWNKSRNEVDMKYVSKNEVSASSINIFGLFYSIDRFFNSVRHFVETIVKYQIQETQYDTSQKRVDPDYENTFSSVLSYYGIKSGHLRSLIIESDNQFRSSIPKNRMKELPRTNDMFDHILKLITLENRDDNRFVTELSAYRISETPEKTLANLAKAAHIIGLSATANIDSPLSNYDLSYLKEVLGSHFVDGTQFLTDETKERMKILNHSYENSNVRVNVADTSKINEIMNSMPKKLDYLHVKEIVNYVFSDVPEIVNTIAFQLGDVKANYVLKQYLEIVQSFKVYFENKQCQSFLCLTNKEAKSKDNKLDLDKLKDIFEAYNQKYLKNASLEKLNSSDFRKNKESILERLSQGENIYVLSTYQTIGDGQNLQYKPSSKENLIRIVDDSFTSKKDKRFSLKDFDGIYLGKVSYLTENLLDKNFSEDNAIRFMLQTEYSATRYYISPDEEKALIQSCLDRISIRKVPGDSEDNFKLKVKNLNKSLAAKRKVLKILIQSVGRLTRSFLKNEVFIVISSSLIEQLPLEDMKELEENNQLVPELGAIYNHIIFAETSEEQISKEDDQLKSLANNKTNYMNIDLKQMLSRINSLKISQQEKEDAIYEYEKMRELCLKYPTISLQHQPCDKIFNRYIRILDPTGYCFKFDVQMKKYKFEFRDLNKYRNLINEANSTLPILMKNNVVKKFFQDNGYATEFKPNDLMMNPVIFKNFYKAVIGEKAGEAIINSESNSIKISRYTSSDFFEVFDYQVGSNRIFIDFKNWDESYDQTVDGMLKKIRQKLDKTNADKVFVINIFADNDYHIWKSGDGKIIVIPALMNSKGEIYHDNVRTIFEEIQNTIKHD
;
A
#
# COMPACT_ATOMS: atom_id res chain seq x y z
N MET A 1 -6.95 15.23 38.82
CA MET A 1 -5.71 15.39 39.63
C MET A 1 -4.56 16.00 38.82
N GLN A 2 -4.02 15.33 37.81
CA GLN A 2 -2.86 15.82 37.01
C GLN A 2 -3.09 17.19 36.32
N LYS A 3 -4.29 17.43 35.79
CA LYS A 3 -4.67 18.73 35.18
C LYS A 3 -4.66 19.89 36.19
N GLU A 4 -5.07 19.64 37.43
CA GLU A 4 -5.08 20.64 38.50
C GLU A 4 -3.66 20.88 39.05
N LEU A 5 -2.87 19.81 39.25
CA LEU A 5 -1.45 19.93 39.59
C LEU A 5 -0.70 20.80 38.57
N ARG A 6 -0.90 20.54 37.28
CA ARG A 6 -0.30 21.33 36.20
C ARG A 6 -0.70 22.80 36.27
N LYS A 7 -1.99 23.12 36.45
CA LYS A 7 -2.44 24.52 36.58
C LYS A 7 -1.74 25.21 37.76
N SER A 8 -1.61 24.53 38.88
CA SER A 8 -0.92 25.05 40.07
C SER A 8 0.58 25.26 39.81
N VAL A 9 1.26 24.28 39.20
CA VAL A 9 2.68 24.39 38.84
C VAL A 9 2.93 25.52 37.84
N ILE A 10 2.12 25.65 36.79
CA ILE A 10 2.23 26.74 35.82
C ILE A 10 2.00 28.09 36.49
N ARG A 11 0.99 28.22 37.37
CA ARG A 11 0.72 29.46 38.12
C ARG A 11 1.91 29.82 39.00
N TYR A 12 2.49 28.84 39.69
CA TYR A 12 3.61 29.03 40.61
C TYR A 12 4.92 29.39 39.89
N LEU A 13 5.20 28.77 38.74
CA LEU A 13 6.32 29.13 37.88
C LEU A 13 6.13 30.51 37.24
N ASN A 14 4.92 30.86 36.83
CA ASN A 14 4.62 32.18 36.27
C ASN A 14 4.82 33.30 37.31
N SER A 15 4.50 33.07 38.58
CA SER A 15 4.76 34.06 39.64
C SER A 15 6.25 34.26 39.95
N ALA A 16 7.10 33.27 39.62
CA ALA A 16 8.53 33.28 39.93
C ALA A 16 9.41 33.73 38.75
N VAL A 17 8.85 33.88 37.56
CA VAL A 17 9.53 34.38 36.37
C VAL A 17 9.12 35.84 36.16
N GLU A 18 10.10 36.73 35.96
CA GLU A 18 9.83 38.07 35.47
C GLU A 18 9.36 37.97 34.01
N ILE A 19 8.04 38.00 33.81
CA ILE A 19 7.37 37.81 32.51
C ILE A 19 7.38 39.10 31.67
N ILE A 20 7.73 40.24 32.28
CA ILE A 20 7.73 41.55 31.62
C ILE A 20 8.78 41.55 30.48
N ASN A 21 8.36 41.90 29.27
CA ASN A 21 9.18 41.98 28.06
C ASN A 21 9.74 40.64 27.51
N LYS A 22 9.12 39.49 27.83
CA LYS A 22 9.57 38.19 27.31
C LYS A 22 8.54 37.53 26.39
N THR A 23 9.00 36.91 25.30
CA THR A 23 8.24 36.03 24.42
C THR A 23 7.85 34.72 25.12
N ASN A 24 6.93 33.93 24.56
CA ASN A 24 6.59 32.62 25.13
C ASN A 24 7.80 31.68 25.17
N LYS A 25 8.64 31.71 24.14
CA LYS A 25 9.87 30.92 24.07
C LYS A 25 10.84 31.36 25.17
N GLU A 26 11.00 32.66 25.39
CA GLU A 26 11.83 33.22 26.46
C GLU A 26 11.25 32.95 27.86
N ILE A 27 9.93 33.03 28.04
CA ILE A 27 9.25 32.66 29.28
C ILE A 27 9.46 31.18 29.57
N LEU A 28 9.29 30.32 28.56
CA LEU A 28 9.52 28.89 28.67
C LEU A 28 10.98 28.59 29.01
N GLN A 29 11.93 29.25 28.35
CA GLN A 29 13.36 29.16 28.68
C GLN A 29 13.65 29.66 30.10
N CYS A 30 13.00 30.75 30.55
CA CYS A 30 13.14 31.22 31.93
C CYS A 30 12.59 30.22 32.94
N LYS A 31 11.46 29.58 32.65
CA LYS A 31 10.91 28.50 33.49
C LYS A 31 11.86 27.32 33.54
N LYS A 32 12.38 26.88 32.38
CA LYS A 32 13.38 25.80 32.27
C LYS A 32 14.65 26.13 33.05
N LYS A 33 15.15 27.37 32.94
CA LYS A 33 16.29 27.87 33.71
C LYS A 33 16.01 27.88 35.21
N LEU A 34 14.84 28.37 35.63
CA LEU A 34 14.41 28.39 37.04
C LEU A 34 14.35 26.97 37.63
N ILE A 35 13.79 26.03 36.87
CA ILE A 35 13.73 24.61 37.25
C ILE A 35 15.12 24.01 37.43
N LYS A 36 16.10 24.41 36.62
CA LYS A 36 17.49 23.97 36.77
C LYS A 36 18.20 24.62 37.96
N SER A 37 18.05 25.94 38.12
CA SER A 37 18.90 26.72 39.03
C SER A 37 18.35 26.85 40.45
N ASN A 38 17.05 26.75 40.66
CA ASN A 38 16.42 26.98 41.96
C ASN A 38 15.96 25.65 42.61
N LYS A 39 16.46 25.39 43.83
CA LYS A 39 16.19 24.17 44.61
C LYS A 39 14.70 23.89 44.82
N ASP A 40 13.87 24.94 44.94
CA ASP A 40 12.42 24.81 45.16
C ASP A 40 11.69 24.21 43.95
N TYR A 41 12.30 24.25 42.76
CA TYR A 41 11.70 23.81 41.50
C TYR A 41 12.39 22.61 40.87
N GLN A 42 13.58 22.20 41.35
CA GLN A 42 14.35 21.08 40.80
C GLN A 42 13.62 19.73 40.87
N TRP A 43 12.68 19.56 41.80
CA TRP A 43 11.84 18.36 41.85
C TRP A 43 11.04 18.16 40.54
N ILE A 44 10.71 19.25 39.83
CA ILE A 44 10.02 19.21 38.53
C ILE A 44 10.89 18.48 37.51
N ALA A 45 12.18 18.81 37.41
CA ALA A 45 13.11 18.12 36.50
C ALA A 45 13.26 16.63 36.83
N LYS A 46 13.21 16.29 38.12
CA LYS A 46 13.38 14.91 38.60
C LYS A 46 12.15 14.04 38.32
N LEU A 47 10.94 14.59 38.49
CA LEU A 47 9.68 13.86 38.27
C LEU A 47 9.20 13.95 36.81
N TYR A 48 9.51 15.03 36.11
CA TYR A 48 9.06 15.34 34.76
C TYR A 48 10.26 15.73 33.87
N PRO A 49 11.18 14.79 33.59
CA PRO A 49 12.37 15.06 32.78
C PRO A 49 12.04 15.52 31.36
N GLU A 50 10.85 15.21 30.84
CA GLU A 50 10.37 15.65 29.52
C GLU A 50 10.24 17.17 29.36
N VAL A 51 10.37 17.94 30.45
CA VAL A 51 10.53 19.41 30.40
C VAL A 51 11.75 19.83 29.57
N PHE A 52 12.80 19.02 29.53
CA PHE A 52 14.06 19.29 28.83
C PHE A 52 14.27 18.31 27.66
N ILE A 53 13.20 17.82 27.06
CA ILE A 53 13.29 16.75 26.06
C ILE A 53 14.16 17.12 24.85
N GLU A 54 14.19 18.40 24.48
CA GLU A 54 15.00 18.94 23.39
C GLU A 54 16.50 19.04 23.71
N GLU A 55 16.90 18.84 24.97
CA GLU A 55 18.30 18.87 25.39
C GLU A 55 18.97 17.49 25.36
N TYR A 56 18.22 16.42 25.11
CA TYR A 56 18.79 15.07 25.04
C TYR A 56 19.26 14.74 23.62
N ASP A 57 20.50 14.24 23.50
CA ASP A 57 21.05 13.81 22.21
C ASP A 57 20.43 12.50 21.69
N VAL A 58 19.97 11.63 22.61
CA VAL A 58 19.42 10.31 22.28
C VAL A 58 18.11 10.09 23.03
N LEU A 59 17.05 9.81 22.27
CA LEU A 59 15.73 9.47 22.81
C LEU A 59 15.39 8.02 22.49
N LEU A 60 15.17 7.20 23.52
CA LEU A 60 14.74 5.81 23.38
C LEU A 60 13.27 5.69 23.75
N MET A 61 12.43 5.30 22.78
CA MET A 61 11.00 5.11 23.00
C MET A 61 10.43 4.05 22.04
N ASN A 62 9.27 3.51 22.38
CA ASN A 62 8.53 2.64 21.47
C ASN A 62 7.76 3.48 20.43
N THR A 63 7.41 2.85 19.30
CA THR A 63 6.68 3.49 18.20
C THR A 63 5.34 4.09 18.63
N SER A 64 4.64 3.45 19.58
CA SER A 64 3.34 3.96 20.06
C SER A 64 3.46 5.29 20.79
N LYS A 65 4.53 5.49 21.57
CA LYS A 65 4.85 6.77 22.22
C LYS A 65 5.26 7.81 21.18
N PHE A 66 6.09 7.42 20.22
CA PHE A 66 6.53 8.30 19.14
C PHE A 66 5.37 8.82 18.27
N ASP A 67 4.34 8.00 18.04
CA ASP A 67 3.17 8.41 17.26
C ASP A 67 2.17 9.30 18.02
N LYS A 68 2.29 9.37 19.35
CA LYS A 68 1.36 10.10 20.21
C LYS A 68 1.85 11.51 20.55
N SER A 69 0.93 12.30 21.11
CA SER A 69 1.29 13.56 21.73
C SER A 69 1.89 13.33 23.11
N TYR A 70 2.90 14.13 23.46
CA TYR A 70 3.39 14.27 24.82
C TYR A 70 3.00 15.66 25.35
N GLN A 71 2.88 15.79 26.65
CA GLN A 71 2.48 17.03 27.26
C GLN A 71 3.37 17.29 28.48
N SER A 72 4.30 18.22 28.36
CA SER A 72 5.17 18.63 29.47
C SER A 72 4.37 19.37 30.54
N ILE A 73 4.77 19.32 31.81
CA ILE A 73 4.10 20.04 32.91
C ILE A 73 4.18 21.57 32.77
N VAL A 74 5.16 22.08 32.01
CA VAL A 74 5.38 23.53 31.81
C VAL A 74 4.99 24.06 30.42
N ASP A 75 4.72 23.16 29.47
CA ASP A 75 4.44 23.47 28.06
C ASP A 75 3.15 22.80 27.56
N GLY A 76 2.63 23.22 26.41
CA GLY A 76 1.47 22.65 25.73
C GLY A 76 1.61 21.17 25.36
N ALA A 77 0.51 20.58 24.88
CA ALA A 77 0.58 19.25 24.28
C ALA A 77 1.24 19.37 22.90
N LYS A 78 2.22 18.51 22.64
CA LYS A 78 3.11 18.51 21.49
C LYS A 78 3.12 17.15 20.84
N ARG A 79 3.29 17.06 19.52
CA ARG A 79 3.30 15.78 18.80
C ARG A 79 4.73 15.49 18.35
N PHE A 80 5.35 14.41 18.86
CA PHE A 80 6.76 14.09 18.58
C PHE A 80 7.13 14.22 17.10
N LYS A 81 6.37 13.57 16.21
CA LYS A 81 6.58 13.60 14.75
C LYS A 81 6.50 14.98 14.10
N LEU A 82 5.89 15.97 14.78
CA LEU A 82 5.69 17.33 14.28
C LEU A 82 6.61 18.36 14.95
N GLU A 83 7.27 18.00 16.06
CA GLU A 83 8.17 18.92 16.77
C GLU A 83 9.47 19.13 15.97
N SER A 84 9.60 20.32 15.35
CA SER A 84 10.77 20.63 14.53
C SER A 84 12.09 20.56 15.30
N GLU A 85 12.10 21.02 16.56
CA GLU A 85 13.28 20.96 17.44
C GLU A 85 13.75 19.52 17.72
N LEU A 86 12.90 18.51 17.52
CA LEU A 86 13.24 17.08 17.73
C LEU A 86 13.46 16.31 16.42
N ILE A 87 12.76 16.68 15.35
CA ILE A 87 12.72 15.90 14.11
C ILE A 87 13.61 16.48 13.01
N ASP A 88 13.80 17.80 12.92
CA ASP A 88 14.55 18.40 11.81
C ASP A 88 16.02 17.98 11.86
N ASN A 89 16.49 17.35 10.78
CA ASN A 89 17.86 16.85 10.64
C ASN A 89 18.28 15.81 11.71
N SER A 90 17.32 15.17 12.39
CA SER A 90 17.63 14.09 13.31
C SER A 90 17.80 12.74 12.60
N ILE A 91 18.37 11.77 13.32
CA ILE A 91 18.45 10.37 12.88
C ILE A 91 17.41 9.57 13.64
N ILE A 92 16.51 8.92 12.92
CA ILE A 92 15.47 8.05 13.49
C ILE A 92 15.81 6.61 13.15
N VAL A 93 16.21 5.84 14.15
CA VAL A 93 16.45 4.40 14.01
C VAL A 93 15.18 3.65 14.41
N MET A 94 14.60 2.92 13.45
CA MET A 94 13.42 2.08 13.66
C MET A 94 13.86 0.63 13.67
N ASP A 95 14.07 0.08 14.88
CA ASP A 95 14.19 -1.36 15.08
C ASP A 95 12.83 -2.03 14.84
N GLU A 96 12.87 -3.26 14.32
CA GLU A 96 11.68 -3.98 13.82
C GLU A 96 10.83 -3.10 12.89
N PHE A 97 11.51 -2.45 11.94
CA PHE A 97 10.95 -1.44 11.03
C PHE A 97 9.58 -1.80 10.49
N ASP A 98 9.42 -3.02 9.99
CA ASP A 98 8.19 -3.51 9.40
C ASP A 98 7.03 -3.68 10.41
N ALA A 99 7.32 -3.95 11.68
CA ALA A 99 6.31 -3.99 12.75
C ALA A 99 5.76 -2.58 13.09
N THR A 100 6.56 -1.52 12.88
CA THR A 100 6.14 -0.13 13.17
C THR A 100 4.93 0.30 12.32
N LYS A 101 4.77 -0.27 11.12
CA LYS A 101 3.61 -0.01 10.25
C LYS A 101 2.28 -0.26 10.96
N ASN A 102 2.17 -1.39 11.66
CA ASN A 102 0.92 -1.76 12.33
C ASN A 102 0.58 -0.73 13.41
N VAL A 103 1.57 -0.22 14.14
CA VAL A 103 1.35 0.80 15.17
C VAL A 103 0.78 2.09 14.57
N PHE A 104 1.34 2.57 13.45
CA PHE A 104 0.79 3.73 12.74
C PHE A 104 -0.61 3.45 12.18
N LEU A 105 -0.84 2.27 11.61
CA LEU A 105 -2.13 1.91 11.05
C LEU A 105 -3.23 1.87 12.12
N GLU A 106 -2.96 1.28 13.28
CA GLU A 106 -3.93 1.25 14.39
C GLU A 106 -4.30 2.66 14.86
N ASN A 107 -3.33 3.56 15.01
CA ASN A 107 -3.60 4.93 15.42
C ASN A 107 -4.41 5.70 14.35
N ILE A 108 -4.12 5.49 13.06
CA ILE A 108 -4.91 6.07 11.96
C ILE A 108 -6.37 5.57 12.01
N LEU A 109 -6.57 4.26 12.20
CA LEU A 109 -7.88 3.64 12.29
C LEU A 109 -8.66 4.13 13.51
N GLU A 110 -8.03 4.16 14.68
CA GLU A 110 -8.65 4.69 15.90
C GLU A 110 -9.11 6.15 15.73
N ASN A 111 -8.31 6.99 15.08
CA ASN A 111 -8.68 8.38 14.83
C ASN A 111 -9.84 8.48 13.83
N SER A 112 -9.79 7.72 12.72
CA SER A 112 -10.89 7.66 11.75
C SER A 112 -12.21 7.22 12.39
N LEU A 113 -12.18 6.24 13.30
CA LEU A 113 -13.37 5.75 14.00
C LEU A 113 -13.94 6.79 14.98
N LYS A 114 -13.06 7.53 15.69
CA LYS A 114 -13.46 8.62 16.60
C LYS A 114 -14.07 9.81 15.86
N ASN A 115 -13.63 10.06 14.62
CA ASN A 115 -14.03 11.20 13.78
C ASN A 115 -15.13 10.82 12.76
N LYS A 116 -16.01 9.85 13.06
CA LYS A 116 -17.20 9.60 12.25
C LYS A 116 -18.17 10.78 12.40
N GLY A 117 -18.56 11.40 11.30
CA GLY A 117 -19.53 12.50 11.31
C GLY A 117 -20.50 12.50 10.14
N ASN A 118 -21.57 13.28 10.28
CA ASN A 118 -22.59 13.47 9.26
C ASN A 118 -22.11 14.53 8.26
N ALA A 119 -21.74 14.08 7.06
CA ALA A 119 -21.07 14.92 6.09
C ALA A 119 -21.88 16.16 5.66
N LEU A 120 -23.22 16.04 5.56
CA LEU A 120 -24.07 17.18 5.18
C LEU A 120 -24.22 18.15 6.33
N ALA A 121 -24.48 17.66 7.54
CA ALA A 121 -24.60 18.51 8.72
C ALA A 121 -23.27 19.22 9.06
N ASP A 122 -22.16 18.50 8.95
CA ASP A 122 -20.81 19.04 9.15
C ASP A 122 -20.51 20.15 8.14
N PHE A 123 -20.86 19.96 6.87
CA PHE A 123 -20.71 20.99 5.83
C PHE A 123 -21.62 22.19 6.11
N MET A 124 -22.91 21.96 6.37
CA MET A 124 -23.89 23.04 6.62
C MET A 124 -23.58 23.86 7.88
N SER A 125 -22.84 23.32 8.84
CA SER A 125 -22.38 24.07 10.02
C SER A 125 -21.53 25.30 9.68
N PHE A 126 -20.96 25.37 8.47
CA PHE A 126 -20.18 26.52 7.99
C PHE A 126 -21.05 27.71 7.55
N GLN A 127 -22.37 27.53 7.37
CA GLN A 127 -23.27 28.61 6.94
C GLN A 127 -23.21 29.82 7.90
N ASP A 128 -23.12 29.56 9.21
CA ASP A 128 -23.03 30.63 10.21
C ASP A 128 -21.70 31.39 10.17
N ILE A 129 -20.62 30.76 9.68
CA ILE A 129 -19.31 31.40 9.53
C ILE A 129 -19.39 32.53 8.50
N PHE A 130 -20.16 32.34 7.42
CA PHE A 130 -20.33 33.37 6.39
C PHE A 130 -21.24 34.53 6.79
N LYS A 131 -21.89 34.46 7.97
CA LYS A 131 -22.59 35.60 8.59
C LYS A 131 -21.64 36.54 9.33
N ILE A 132 -20.39 36.13 9.56
CA ILE A 132 -19.37 36.94 10.25
C ILE A 132 -18.89 38.04 9.30
N ASP A 133 -19.02 39.30 9.75
CA ASP A 133 -18.43 40.44 9.04
C ASP A 133 -16.91 40.48 9.28
N ILE A 134 -16.18 39.84 8.36
CA ILE A 134 -14.71 39.80 8.39
C ILE A 134 -14.10 41.20 8.33
N THR A 135 -14.75 42.17 7.70
CA THR A 135 -14.22 43.54 7.62
C THR A 135 -14.27 44.26 8.97
N LYS A 136 -15.14 43.81 9.89
CA LYS A 136 -15.27 44.30 11.27
C LYS A 136 -14.59 43.41 12.31
N SER A 137 -13.88 42.34 11.91
CA SER A 137 -13.08 41.47 12.78
C SER A 137 -11.81 42.16 13.33
N TYR A 138 -12.02 43.21 14.13
CA TYR A 138 -11.05 44.19 14.62
C TYR A 138 -9.85 43.60 15.39
N ARG A 139 -9.90 42.34 15.84
CA ARG A 139 -8.83 41.68 16.62
C ARG A 139 -7.84 40.84 15.79
N ILE A 140 -8.23 40.35 14.61
CA ILE A 140 -7.39 39.46 13.79
C ILE A 140 -6.75 40.22 12.62
N LEU A 141 -7.42 41.25 12.11
CA LEU A 141 -7.07 41.85 10.83
C LEU A 141 -6.48 43.25 10.94
N LYS A 142 -6.43 43.88 12.11
CA LYS A 142 -6.16 45.34 12.20
C LYS A 142 -4.83 45.76 11.58
N GLU A 143 -3.82 44.89 11.63
CA GLU A 143 -2.44 45.20 11.20
C GLU A 143 -1.92 44.32 10.07
N VAL A 144 -2.69 43.34 9.57
CA VAL A 144 -2.21 42.47 8.49
C VAL A 144 -2.09 43.25 7.17
N THR A 145 -0.87 43.40 6.67
CA THR A 145 -0.54 44.05 5.37
C THR A 145 -1.33 43.47 4.17
N HIS A 146 -1.82 42.23 4.28
CA HIS A 146 -2.49 41.48 3.21
C HIS A 146 -4.03 41.38 3.29
N LYS A 147 -4.73 42.30 3.98
CA LYS A 147 -6.22 42.31 4.12
C LYS A 147 -7.01 41.99 2.86
N LYS A 148 -6.65 42.56 1.71
CA LYS A 148 -7.33 42.33 0.43
C LYS A 148 -7.23 40.87 -0.03
N SER A 149 -6.07 40.23 0.18
CA SER A 149 -5.86 38.82 -0.15
C SER A 149 -6.71 37.90 0.73
N ILE A 150 -6.78 38.18 2.04
CA ILE A 150 -7.61 37.40 2.97
C ILE A 150 -9.10 37.57 2.65
N ALA A 151 -9.55 38.80 2.38
CA ALA A 151 -10.93 39.06 1.99
C ALA A 151 -11.31 38.32 0.69
N LYS A 152 -10.42 38.34 -0.32
CA LYS A 152 -10.61 37.56 -1.56
C LYS A 152 -10.70 36.07 -1.27
N LYS A 153 -9.76 35.49 -0.50
CA LYS A 153 -9.80 34.07 -0.14
C LYS A 153 -11.08 33.68 0.61
N PHE A 154 -11.62 34.58 1.45
CA PHE A 154 -12.89 34.34 2.13
C PHE A 154 -14.09 34.40 1.17
N GLN A 155 -14.08 35.33 0.20
CA GLN A 155 -15.09 35.37 -0.86
C GLN A 155 -15.04 34.12 -1.73
N ASP A 156 -13.84 33.66 -2.11
CA ASP A 156 -13.64 32.41 -2.84
C ASP A 156 -14.16 31.21 -2.02
N LEU A 157 -13.93 31.19 -0.71
CA LEU A 157 -14.45 30.18 0.20
C LEU A 157 -15.98 30.17 0.25
N LYS A 158 -16.61 31.35 0.31
CA LYS A 158 -18.07 31.50 0.26
C LYS A 158 -18.63 31.06 -1.10
N ALA A 159 -18.00 31.45 -2.19
CA ALA A 159 -18.40 31.03 -3.53
C ALA A 159 -18.33 29.50 -3.69
N ASN A 160 -17.30 28.86 -3.13
CA ASN A 160 -17.19 27.40 -3.10
C ASN A 160 -18.31 26.78 -2.26
N PHE A 161 -18.66 27.37 -1.11
CA PHE A 161 -19.76 26.91 -0.26
C PHE A 161 -21.11 27.00 -0.98
N ASP A 162 -21.42 28.17 -1.54
CA ASP A 162 -22.64 28.43 -2.31
C ASP A 162 -22.73 27.49 -3.53
N TYR A 163 -21.62 27.26 -4.24
CA TYR A 163 -21.56 26.30 -5.35
C TYR A 163 -21.97 24.88 -4.93
N VAL A 164 -21.51 24.38 -3.77
CA VAL A 164 -21.89 23.05 -3.29
C VAL A 164 -23.38 23.00 -2.94
N ILE A 165 -23.92 24.05 -2.31
CA ILE A 165 -25.35 24.18 -2.03
C ILE A 165 -26.15 24.13 -3.33
N ASP A 166 -25.85 25.01 -4.28
CA ASP A 166 -26.64 25.15 -5.50
C ASP A 166 -26.54 23.93 -6.42
N THR A 167 -25.37 23.29 -6.48
CA THR A 167 -25.11 22.15 -7.38
C THR A 167 -25.70 20.85 -6.86
N TYR A 168 -25.68 20.65 -5.53
CA TYR A 168 -26.03 19.37 -4.92
C TYR A 168 -27.26 19.43 -4.01
N HIS A 169 -27.83 20.62 -3.78
CA HIS A 169 -29.00 20.82 -2.91
C HIS A 169 -28.77 20.26 -1.50
N VAL A 170 -27.63 20.59 -0.89
CA VAL A 170 -27.26 20.10 0.46
C VAL A 170 -28.10 20.74 1.57
N ASP A 171 -28.79 21.84 1.26
CA ASP A 171 -29.74 22.55 2.11
C ASP A 171 -31.16 21.96 2.07
N ALA A 172 -31.43 21.05 1.11
CA ALA A 172 -32.65 20.26 1.03
C ALA A 172 -32.62 19.06 2.00
N GLN A 173 -33.78 18.48 2.30
CA GLN A 173 -33.85 17.22 3.06
C GLN A 173 -33.46 16.04 2.17
N TRP A 174 -32.48 15.24 2.58
CA TRP A 174 -32.08 14.04 1.83
C TRP A 174 -32.82 12.83 2.39
N TYR A 175 -33.53 12.07 1.54
CA TYR A 175 -34.32 10.93 2.00
C TYR A 175 -34.18 9.71 1.08
N LEU A 176 -33.69 8.61 1.65
CA LEU A 176 -33.57 7.30 1.02
C LEU A 176 -34.84 6.51 1.28
N ASN A 177 -35.52 6.12 0.21
CA ASN A 177 -36.71 5.29 0.28
C ASN A 177 -36.35 3.85 0.68
N GLN A 178 -36.20 3.63 1.98
CA GLN A 178 -35.86 2.35 2.60
C GLN A 178 -36.53 2.19 3.98
N PRO A 179 -36.64 0.97 4.51
CA PRO A 179 -37.09 0.75 5.89
C PRO A 179 -36.26 1.52 6.91
N VAL A 180 -36.92 2.05 7.95
CA VAL A 180 -36.25 2.70 9.09
C VAL A 180 -35.30 1.72 9.78
N ASN A 181 -34.16 2.22 10.25
CA ASN A 181 -33.04 1.50 10.86
C ASN A 181 -32.33 0.49 9.95
N ARG A 182 -32.61 0.53 8.64
CA ARG A 182 -31.78 -0.12 7.62
C ARG A 182 -30.59 0.76 7.30
N ARG A 183 -29.41 0.14 7.25
CA ARG A 183 -28.14 0.81 6.94
C ARG A 183 -27.64 0.33 5.60
N GLU A 184 -27.47 1.27 4.69
CA GLU A 184 -26.80 1.05 3.42
C GLU A 184 -25.40 1.66 3.47
N PHE A 185 -24.48 1.11 2.69
CA PHE A 185 -23.09 1.48 2.71
C PHE A 185 -22.56 1.77 1.31
N VAL A 186 -21.70 2.78 1.23
CA VAL A 186 -20.96 3.14 0.03
C VAL A 186 -19.48 3.20 0.37
N PHE A 187 -18.66 2.41 -0.31
CA PHE A 187 -17.21 2.51 -0.21
C PHE A 187 -16.65 3.32 -1.37
N TYR A 188 -15.80 4.29 -1.05
CA TYR A 188 -15.02 5.07 -1.98
C TYR A 188 -13.53 4.77 -1.82
N SER A 189 -12.92 4.29 -2.90
CA SER A 189 -11.51 3.85 -2.96
C SER A 189 -10.57 4.87 -3.63
N GLY A 190 -11.04 6.08 -3.93
CA GLY A 190 -10.33 6.97 -4.85
C GLY A 190 -10.69 6.72 -6.33
N LYS A 191 -10.63 5.46 -6.76
CA LYS A 191 -10.84 5.02 -8.17
C LYS A 191 -12.29 4.73 -8.53
N ARG A 192 -13.09 4.27 -7.56
CA ARG A 192 -14.44 3.71 -7.80
C ARG A 192 -15.34 3.82 -6.57
N LEU A 193 -16.65 3.76 -6.82
CA LEU A 193 -17.69 3.60 -5.80
C LEU A 193 -18.27 2.19 -5.85
N THR A 194 -18.40 1.58 -4.67
CA THR A 194 -19.06 0.28 -4.48
C THR A 194 -20.21 0.44 -3.48
N PHE A 195 -21.37 -0.12 -3.78
CA PHE A 195 -22.62 0.05 -3.00
C PHE A 195 -23.07 -1.29 -2.42
N SER A 196 -23.60 -1.33 -1.21
CA SER A 196 -24.10 -2.52 -0.50
C SER A 196 -25.33 -3.21 -1.09
N SER A 197 -25.86 -2.77 -2.24
CA SER A 197 -27.21 -3.15 -2.68
C SER A 197 -27.36 -4.61 -3.16
N GLY A 198 -26.42 -5.53 -2.87
CA GLY A 198 -26.43 -6.96 -3.21
C GLY A 198 -26.49 -7.31 -4.71
N ASN A 199 -26.77 -6.32 -5.56
CA ASN A 199 -26.95 -6.44 -6.99
C ASN A 199 -26.14 -5.35 -7.70
N ASN A 200 -25.06 -5.76 -8.34
CA ASN A 200 -24.15 -4.92 -9.13
C ASN A 200 -24.84 -4.14 -10.27
N LYS A 201 -26.10 -4.46 -10.60
CA LYS A 201 -26.93 -3.76 -11.59
C LYS A 201 -27.65 -2.53 -11.04
N LEU A 202 -27.74 -2.37 -9.73
CA LEU A 202 -28.41 -1.22 -9.12
C LEU A 202 -27.45 -0.03 -8.96
N ARG A 203 -28.01 1.16 -9.00
CA ARG A 203 -27.32 2.45 -8.79
C ARG A 203 -28.19 3.33 -7.90
N LEU A 204 -27.54 4.10 -7.03
CA LEU A 204 -28.22 5.10 -6.24
C LEU A 204 -28.57 6.30 -7.13
N GLN A 205 -29.85 6.52 -7.34
CA GLN A 205 -30.40 7.69 -8.00
C GLN A 205 -30.84 8.68 -6.93
N ASN A 206 -30.33 9.91 -7.04
CA ASN A 206 -30.65 11.05 -6.18
C ASN A 206 -31.29 12.12 -7.07
N ILE A 207 -32.54 12.52 -6.82
CA ILE A 207 -33.25 13.53 -7.62
C ILE A 207 -33.74 14.64 -6.69
N TRP A 208 -33.42 15.88 -7.01
CA TRP A 208 -34.01 17.02 -6.31
C TRP A 208 -35.45 17.24 -6.73
N ASN A 209 -36.33 17.26 -5.74
CA ASN A 209 -37.73 17.59 -5.86
C ASN A 209 -37.96 19.01 -5.35
N LYS A 210 -38.10 19.95 -6.30
CA LYS A 210 -38.26 21.37 -6.01
C LYS A 210 -39.53 21.70 -5.21
N SER A 211 -40.62 20.93 -5.33
CA SER A 211 -41.87 21.25 -4.61
C SER A 211 -41.84 20.86 -3.13
N ARG A 212 -41.09 19.81 -2.78
CA ARG A 212 -40.88 19.35 -1.40
C ARG A 212 -39.61 19.89 -0.76
N ASN A 213 -38.72 20.50 -1.53
CA ASN A 213 -37.36 20.83 -1.14
C ASN A 213 -36.62 19.61 -0.54
N GLU A 214 -36.69 18.50 -1.27
CA GLU A 214 -36.19 17.19 -0.84
C GLU A 214 -35.35 16.56 -1.96
N VAL A 215 -34.28 15.87 -1.60
CA VAL A 215 -33.52 14.99 -2.49
C VAL A 215 -33.99 13.56 -2.28
N ASP A 216 -34.81 13.08 -3.22
CA ASP A 216 -35.33 11.72 -3.27
C ASP A 216 -34.21 10.75 -3.68
N MET A 217 -33.81 9.87 -2.77
CA MET A 217 -32.84 8.81 -3.04
C MET A 217 -33.53 7.44 -3.19
N LYS A 218 -33.18 6.70 -4.24
CA LYS A 218 -33.64 5.33 -4.47
C LYS A 218 -32.65 4.51 -5.28
N TYR A 219 -32.65 3.20 -5.07
CA TYR A 219 -31.89 2.28 -5.92
C TYR A 219 -32.70 1.95 -7.19
N VAL A 220 -32.10 2.19 -8.35
CA VAL A 220 -32.67 1.89 -9.68
C VAL A 220 -31.70 1.07 -10.51
N SER A 221 -32.16 0.47 -11.61
CA SER A 221 -31.25 -0.22 -12.52
C SER A 221 -30.27 0.76 -13.19
N LYS A 222 -29.07 0.31 -13.55
CA LYS A 222 -28.03 1.17 -14.17
C LYS A 222 -28.55 1.95 -15.38
N ASN A 223 -29.47 1.38 -16.16
CA ASN A 223 -30.01 1.99 -17.37
C ASN A 223 -31.18 2.96 -17.08
N GLU A 224 -31.73 2.94 -15.86
CA GLU A 224 -32.82 3.81 -15.41
C GLU A 224 -32.34 5.05 -14.63
N VAL A 225 -31.03 5.21 -14.47
CA VAL A 225 -30.48 6.38 -13.78
C VAL A 225 -30.74 7.61 -14.64
N SER A 226 -31.58 8.52 -14.15
CA SER A 226 -31.85 9.81 -14.77
C SER A 226 -30.55 10.58 -14.99
N ALA A 227 -30.42 11.22 -16.15
CA ALA A 227 -29.33 12.14 -16.46
C ALA A 227 -29.28 13.35 -15.50
N SER A 228 -30.42 13.72 -14.91
CA SER A 228 -30.53 14.78 -13.89
C SER A 228 -30.16 14.31 -12.48
N SER A 229 -29.75 13.05 -12.30
CA SER A 229 -29.43 12.56 -10.97
C SER A 229 -28.23 13.27 -10.37
N ILE A 230 -28.38 13.74 -9.14
CA ILE A 230 -27.31 14.37 -8.37
C ILE A 230 -26.21 13.34 -8.13
N ASN A 231 -24.99 13.70 -8.50
CA ASN A 231 -23.83 12.83 -8.36
C ASN A 231 -23.29 12.89 -6.93
N ILE A 232 -23.59 11.86 -6.13
CA ILE A 232 -23.13 11.74 -4.74
C ILE A 232 -21.59 11.72 -4.60
N PHE A 233 -20.87 11.20 -5.61
CA PHE A 233 -19.40 11.29 -5.66
C PHE A 233 -18.95 12.75 -5.74
N GLY A 234 -19.54 13.50 -6.68
CA GLY A 234 -19.23 14.91 -6.89
C GLY A 234 -19.50 15.73 -5.63
N LEU A 235 -20.58 15.41 -4.91
CA LEU A 235 -20.90 16.01 -3.62
C LEU A 235 -19.80 15.79 -2.59
N PHE A 236 -19.44 14.53 -2.31
CA PHE A 236 -18.41 14.23 -1.31
C PHE A 236 -17.03 14.77 -1.69
N TYR A 237 -16.69 14.79 -2.98
CA TYR A 237 -15.47 15.42 -3.48
C TYR A 237 -15.49 16.94 -3.26
N SER A 238 -16.61 17.60 -3.55
CA SER A 238 -16.77 19.05 -3.37
C SER A 238 -16.74 19.46 -1.89
N ILE A 239 -17.34 18.65 -1.00
CA ILE A 239 -17.26 18.84 0.46
C ILE A 239 -15.81 18.75 0.94
N ASP A 240 -15.04 17.75 0.49
CA ASP A 240 -13.63 17.64 0.89
C ASP A 240 -12.80 18.82 0.37
N ARG A 241 -13.02 19.23 -0.89
CA ARG A 241 -12.37 20.41 -1.47
C ARG A 241 -12.70 21.67 -0.67
N PHE A 242 -13.94 21.79 -0.20
CA PHE A 242 -14.35 22.88 0.68
C PHE A 242 -13.60 22.84 2.02
N PHE A 243 -13.54 21.70 2.71
CA PHE A 243 -12.77 21.59 3.97
C PHE A 243 -11.29 21.90 3.79
N ASN A 244 -10.69 21.48 2.68
CA ASN A 244 -9.32 21.86 2.33
C ASN A 244 -9.17 23.38 2.11
N SER A 245 -10.15 24.01 1.49
CA SER A 245 -10.18 25.46 1.28
C SER A 245 -10.30 26.21 2.62
N VAL A 246 -11.15 25.73 3.54
CA VAL A 246 -11.27 26.25 4.91
C VAL A 246 -9.92 26.17 5.61
N ARG A 247 -9.27 25.01 5.59
CA ARG A 247 -7.96 24.83 6.20
C ARG A 247 -6.95 25.82 5.64
N HIS A 248 -6.80 25.91 4.33
CA HIS A 248 -5.82 26.78 3.69
C HIS A 248 -6.08 28.27 4.00
N PHE A 249 -7.35 28.65 4.13
CA PHE A 249 -7.75 29.96 4.61
C PHE A 249 -7.28 30.20 6.06
N VAL A 250 -7.53 29.26 6.97
CA VAL A 250 -7.08 29.32 8.37
C VAL A 250 -5.54 29.38 8.45
N GLU A 251 -4.82 28.50 7.74
CA GLU A 251 -3.35 28.49 7.71
C GLU A 251 -2.78 29.82 7.21
N THR A 252 -3.43 30.44 6.22
CA THR A 252 -3.04 31.76 5.72
C THR A 252 -3.15 32.81 6.83
N ILE A 253 -4.24 32.80 7.59
CA ILE A 253 -4.44 33.72 8.72
C ILE A 253 -3.41 33.47 9.80
N VAL A 254 -3.17 32.22 10.19
CA VAL A 254 -2.21 31.83 11.23
C VAL A 254 -0.80 32.29 10.82
N LYS A 255 -0.38 32.04 9.58
CA LYS A 255 0.92 32.50 9.06
C LYS A 255 1.08 34.00 9.18
N TYR A 256 0.07 34.77 8.75
CA TYR A 256 0.13 36.23 8.85
C TYR A 256 0.10 36.73 10.28
N GLN A 257 -0.69 36.11 11.17
CA GLN A 257 -0.69 36.45 12.59
C GLN A 257 0.68 36.21 13.22
N ILE A 258 1.32 35.07 12.96
CA ILE A 258 2.66 34.78 13.46
C ILE A 258 3.67 35.81 12.93
N GLN A 259 3.63 36.12 11.63
CA GLN A 259 4.54 37.10 11.02
C GLN A 259 4.37 38.51 11.61
N GLU A 260 3.15 39.04 11.68
CA GLU A 260 2.90 40.39 12.22
C GLU A 260 3.28 40.49 13.71
N THR A 261 3.05 39.42 14.50
CA THR A 261 3.47 39.38 15.92
C THR A 261 5.00 39.44 16.07
N GLN A 262 5.77 39.03 15.06
CA GLN A 262 7.23 39.13 15.05
C GLN A 262 7.74 40.53 14.66
N TYR A 263 6.94 41.34 13.95
CA TYR A 263 7.32 42.71 13.53
C TYR A 263 6.94 43.80 14.53
N ASP A 264 5.89 43.63 15.34
CA ASP A 264 5.42 44.61 16.33
C ASP A 264 6.22 44.58 17.66
N THR A 265 7.53 44.81 17.56
CA THR A 265 8.49 44.82 18.68
C THR A 265 8.35 46.01 19.64
N SER A 266 7.26 46.80 19.55
CA SER A 266 6.98 47.93 20.43
C SER A 266 5.96 47.64 21.54
N GLN A 267 5.17 46.57 21.43
CA GLN A 267 4.19 46.17 22.44
C GLN A 267 4.24 44.68 22.77
N LYS A 268 4.91 44.36 23.90
CA LYS A 268 4.76 43.17 24.76
C LYS A 268 3.62 42.20 24.40
N ARG A 269 3.81 41.28 23.44
CA ARG A 269 2.91 40.11 23.27
C ARG A 269 3.66 38.84 22.80
N VAL A 270 3.53 37.81 23.64
CA VAL A 270 3.36 36.37 23.33
C VAL A 270 3.68 35.96 21.88
N ASP A 271 4.84 35.32 21.68
CA ASP A 271 5.19 34.62 20.43
C ASP A 271 4.17 33.47 20.18
N PRO A 272 3.39 33.50 19.08
CA PRO A 272 2.28 32.57 18.88
C PRO A 272 2.79 31.19 18.44
N ASP A 273 2.57 30.17 19.27
CA ASP A 273 2.69 28.78 18.84
C ASP A 273 1.66 28.48 17.72
N TYR A 274 2.09 27.83 16.64
CA TYR A 274 1.26 27.57 15.46
C TYR A 274 -0.01 26.81 15.82
N GLU A 275 0.08 25.76 16.63
CA GLU A 275 -1.07 24.93 17.01
C GLU A 275 -2.08 25.71 17.87
N ASN A 276 -1.58 26.46 18.86
CA ASN A 276 -2.44 27.33 19.67
C ASN A 276 -3.08 28.45 18.85
N THR A 277 -2.35 29.02 17.89
CA THR A 277 -2.84 30.08 16.99
C THR A 277 -3.90 29.52 16.05
N PHE A 278 -3.65 28.37 15.43
CA PHE A 278 -4.58 27.65 14.57
C PHE A 278 -5.88 27.32 15.31
N SER A 279 -5.78 26.73 16.51
CA SER A 279 -6.93 26.45 17.38
C SER A 279 -7.69 27.72 17.78
N SER A 280 -6.99 28.83 18.00
CA SER A 280 -7.60 30.12 18.34
C SER A 280 -8.36 30.72 17.15
N VAL A 281 -7.80 30.65 15.94
CA VAL A 281 -8.46 31.10 14.69
C VAL A 281 -9.72 30.26 14.44
N LEU A 282 -9.64 28.93 14.56
CA LEU A 282 -10.82 28.07 14.44
C LEU A 282 -11.90 28.42 15.46
N SER A 283 -11.51 28.65 16.73
CA SER A 283 -12.43 29.06 17.79
C SER A 283 -13.11 30.39 17.48
N TYR A 284 -12.38 31.34 16.90
CA TYR A 284 -12.88 32.65 16.52
C TYR A 284 -13.98 32.56 15.46
N TYR A 285 -13.77 31.72 14.44
CA TYR A 285 -14.76 31.46 13.40
C TYR A 285 -15.88 30.50 13.84
N GLY A 286 -16.04 30.24 15.14
CA GLY A 286 -17.14 29.42 15.67
C GLY A 286 -16.94 27.91 15.50
N ILE A 287 -15.79 27.46 14.98
CA ILE A 287 -15.47 26.04 14.78
C ILE A 287 -15.02 25.45 16.12
N LYS A 288 -15.99 25.11 16.97
CA LYS A 288 -15.77 24.59 18.33
C LYS A 288 -15.88 23.07 18.44
N SER A 289 -16.55 22.40 17.50
CA SER A 289 -16.68 20.94 17.48
C SER A 289 -15.32 20.28 17.35
N GLY A 290 -14.97 19.38 18.28
CA GLY A 290 -13.72 18.61 18.21
C GLY A 290 -13.60 17.79 16.92
N HIS A 291 -14.73 17.31 16.40
CA HIS A 291 -14.84 16.59 15.13
C HIS A 291 -14.60 17.49 13.91
N LEU A 292 -15.21 18.69 13.85
CA LEU A 292 -14.94 19.62 12.74
C LEU A 292 -13.48 20.08 12.75
N ARG A 293 -12.89 20.26 13.94
CA ARG A 293 -11.48 20.58 14.09
C ARG A 293 -10.58 19.46 13.56
N SER A 294 -10.85 18.20 13.91
CA SER A 294 -10.07 17.08 13.39
C SER A 294 -10.22 16.98 11.87
N LEU A 295 -11.43 17.14 11.32
CA LEU A 295 -11.63 17.20 9.86
C LEU A 295 -10.79 18.27 9.17
N ILE A 296 -10.63 19.46 9.76
CA ILE A 296 -9.83 20.55 9.17
C ILE A 296 -8.32 20.34 9.40
N ILE A 297 -7.92 19.77 10.54
CA ILE A 297 -6.50 19.53 10.88
C ILE A 297 -5.95 18.33 10.11
N GLU A 298 -6.77 17.30 9.86
CA GLU A 298 -6.38 16.00 9.29
C GLU A 298 -6.55 15.92 7.75
N SER A 299 -7.06 16.97 7.09
CA SER A 299 -7.34 17.00 5.64
C SER A 299 -6.09 17.19 4.74
N ASP A 300 -5.06 16.40 4.99
CA ASP A 300 -3.87 16.12 4.16
C ASP A 300 -2.57 16.93 4.42
N ASN A 301 -1.55 16.22 4.89
CA ASN A 301 -0.14 16.15 4.45
C ASN A 301 0.74 17.36 4.08
N GLN A 302 0.55 18.55 4.65
CA GLN A 302 1.60 19.59 4.61
C GLN A 302 1.84 20.29 5.95
N PHE A 303 2.09 19.51 7.01
CA PHE A 303 2.90 20.05 8.11
C PHE A 303 4.38 20.03 7.69
N ARG A 304 4.74 21.10 6.96
CA ARG A 304 6.05 21.77 6.81
C ARG A 304 6.05 22.55 5.49
N SER A 305 5.34 23.67 5.48
CA SER A 305 5.50 24.69 4.43
C SER A 305 6.76 25.57 4.64
N SER A 306 7.71 25.11 5.44
CA SER A 306 9.01 25.73 5.72
C SER A 306 10.21 24.95 5.16
N ILE A 307 10.02 23.72 4.65
CA ILE A 307 11.08 23.03 3.89
C ILE A 307 10.93 23.44 2.42
N PRO A 308 11.99 23.90 1.74
CA PRO A 308 11.90 24.29 0.34
C PRO A 308 11.34 23.12 -0.49
N LYS A 309 10.36 23.44 -1.36
CA LYS A 309 9.74 22.52 -2.34
C LYS A 309 10.75 21.73 -3.19
N ASN A 310 12.03 22.09 -3.13
CA ASN A 310 13.11 21.54 -3.93
C ASN A 310 13.65 20.18 -3.47
N ARG A 311 13.16 19.57 -2.37
CA ARG A 311 13.74 18.28 -1.90
C ARG A 311 13.11 17.00 -2.45
N MET A 312 11.91 17.01 -3.01
CA MET A 312 11.32 15.83 -3.67
C MET A 312 10.36 16.28 -4.76
N LYS A 313 10.43 15.67 -5.96
CA LYS A 313 9.49 15.96 -7.07
C LYS A 313 8.06 15.74 -6.56
N GLU A 314 7.18 16.74 -6.68
CA GLU A 314 5.74 16.53 -6.50
C GLU A 314 5.33 15.41 -7.47
N LEU A 315 4.99 14.24 -6.93
CA LEU A 315 4.56 13.12 -7.74
C LEU A 315 3.19 13.45 -8.33
N PRO A 316 2.96 13.12 -9.61
CA PRO A 316 1.66 13.34 -10.20
C PRO A 316 0.58 12.42 -9.61
N ARG A 317 -0.62 12.95 -9.35
CA ARG A 317 -1.77 12.25 -8.74
C ARG A 317 -2.16 10.99 -9.51
N THR A 318 -1.75 9.84 -9.00
CA THR A 318 -2.18 8.53 -9.50
C THR A 318 -3.57 8.18 -9.05
N ASN A 319 -4.02 7.03 -9.55
CA ASN A 319 -5.16 6.32 -9.02
C ASN A 319 -4.82 5.55 -7.72
N ASP A 320 -3.57 5.38 -7.30
CA ASP A 320 -3.23 4.49 -6.17
C ASP A 320 -3.91 4.90 -4.85
N MET A 321 -4.12 3.91 -3.98
CA MET A 321 -4.76 4.10 -2.68
C MET A 321 -4.06 5.21 -1.86
N PHE A 322 -2.75 5.33 -2.02
CA PHE A 322 -1.93 6.34 -1.36
C PHE A 322 -2.15 7.76 -1.87
N ASP A 323 -2.91 8.01 -2.94
CA ASP A 323 -3.13 9.37 -3.45
C ASP A 323 -4.55 9.88 -3.15
N HIS A 324 -5.36 9.07 -2.47
CA HIS A 324 -6.79 9.32 -2.31
C HIS A 324 -7.27 9.14 -0.88
N ILE A 325 -8.33 9.88 -0.53
CA ILE A 325 -9.04 9.69 0.73
C ILE A 325 -10.00 8.52 0.55
N LEU A 326 -9.79 7.45 1.31
CA LEU A 326 -10.72 6.33 1.37
C LEU A 326 -11.90 6.70 2.27
N LYS A 327 -13.12 6.33 1.85
CA LYS A 327 -14.32 6.60 2.64
C LYS A 327 -15.25 5.41 2.71
N LEU A 328 -15.76 5.14 3.91
CA LEU A 328 -16.92 4.28 4.11
C LEU A 328 -18.08 5.18 4.55
N ILE A 329 -19.05 5.36 3.67
CA ILE A 329 -20.24 6.17 3.90
C ILE A 329 -21.38 5.24 4.33
N THR A 330 -22.08 5.61 5.39
CA THR A 330 -23.30 4.97 5.87
C THR A 330 -24.50 5.86 5.54
N LEU A 331 -25.55 5.27 4.98
CA LEU A 331 -26.84 5.88 4.70
C LEU A 331 -27.88 5.22 5.61
N GLU A 332 -28.42 5.97 6.56
CA GLU A 332 -29.34 5.44 7.57
C GLU A 332 -30.51 6.39 7.84
N ASN A 333 -31.73 5.86 7.88
CA ASN A 333 -32.90 6.55 8.41
C ASN A 333 -33.11 6.03 9.83
N ARG A 334 -32.79 6.81 10.86
CA ARG A 334 -32.86 6.34 12.26
C ARG A 334 -34.23 6.60 12.88
N ASP A 335 -34.57 5.87 13.94
CA ASP A 335 -35.81 6.12 14.69
C ASP A 335 -35.91 7.52 15.29
N ASP A 336 -34.78 8.08 15.73
CA ASP A 336 -34.67 9.44 16.27
C ASP A 336 -34.54 10.51 15.17
N ASN A 337 -34.46 10.10 13.89
CA ASN A 337 -34.39 11.00 12.73
C ASN A 337 -35.04 10.37 11.48
N ARG A 338 -36.33 10.02 11.56
CA ARG A 338 -37.01 9.21 10.52
C ARG A 338 -37.26 9.93 9.19
N PHE A 339 -37.22 11.25 9.19
CA PHE A 339 -37.58 12.07 8.02
C PHE A 339 -36.38 12.45 7.15
N VAL A 340 -35.16 12.12 7.59
CA VAL A 340 -33.92 12.46 6.88
C VAL A 340 -32.98 11.26 6.93
N THR A 341 -32.30 10.99 5.83
CA THR A 341 -31.19 10.05 5.78
C THR A 341 -29.93 10.72 6.30
N GLU A 342 -29.35 10.14 7.34
CA GLU A 342 -28.04 10.53 7.83
C GLU A 342 -26.94 9.97 6.91
N LEU A 343 -26.06 10.86 6.42
CA LEU A 343 -24.90 10.52 5.60
C LEU A 343 -23.63 10.56 6.45
N SER A 344 -23.43 9.52 7.25
CA SER A 344 -22.23 9.37 8.07
C SER A 344 -21.04 8.90 7.24
N ALA A 345 -19.83 9.42 7.46
CA ALA A 345 -18.63 8.96 6.73
C ALA A 345 -17.43 8.70 7.65
N TYR A 346 -16.82 7.52 7.52
CA TYR A 346 -15.44 7.28 7.95
C TYR A 346 -14.49 7.75 6.87
N ARG A 347 -13.38 8.38 7.24
CA ARG A 347 -12.41 8.96 6.32
C ARG A 347 -11.01 8.54 6.70
N ILE A 348 -10.28 7.96 5.74
CA ILE A 348 -8.86 7.63 5.88
C ILE A 348 -8.11 8.45 4.84
N SER A 349 -7.51 9.55 5.28
CA SER A 349 -6.68 10.44 4.45
C SER A 349 -5.19 10.09 4.50
N GLU A 350 -4.77 9.38 5.55
CA GLU A 350 -3.39 9.08 5.88
C GLU A 350 -3.09 7.58 5.79
N THR A 351 -1.85 7.21 5.45
CA THR A 351 -1.38 5.83 5.51
C THR A 351 -0.05 5.75 6.26
N PRO A 352 0.34 4.59 6.81
CA PRO A 352 1.66 4.41 7.40
C PRO A 352 2.80 4.81 6.45
N GLU A 353 2.66 4.50 5.15
CA GLU A 353 3.64 4.81 4.12
C GLU A 353 3.81 6.30 3.90
N LYS A 354 2.70 7.04 3.76
CA LYS A 354 2.72 8.51 3.66
C LYS A 354 3.32 9.14 4.91
N THR A 355 2.95 8.65 6.10
CA THR A 355 3.51 9.09 7.37
C THR A 355 5.03 8.94 7.38
N LEU A 356 5.54 7.78 6.95
CA LEU A 356 6.97 7.51 6.89
C LEU A 356 7.68 8.36 5.84
N ALA A 357 7.10 8.50 4.64
CA ALA A 357 7.64 9.35 3.57
C ALA A 357 7.72 10.82 4.01
N ASN A 358 6.74 11.31 4.78
CA ASN A 358 6.77 12.67 5.32
C ASN A 358 7.80 12.85 6.44
N LEU A 359 8.00 11.84 7.29
CA LEU A 359 9.10 11.85 8.26
C LEU A 359 10.46 11.89 7.55
N ALA A 360 10.63 11.12 6.47
CA ALA A 360 11.87 11.07 5.69
C ALA A 360 12.19 12.40 4.97
N LYS A 361 11.21 13.29 4.78
CA LYS A 361 11.46 14.67 4.30
C LYS A 361 12.19 15.54 5.32
N ALA A 362 12.09 15.20 6.61
CA ALA A 362 12.54 15.99 7.73
C ALA A 362 13.77 15.39 8.45
N ALA A 363 13.83 14.07 8.52
CA ALA A 363 14.82 13.31 9.28
C ALA A 363 15.45 12.20 8.41
N HIS A 364 16.64 11.74 8.79
CA HIS A 364 17.25 10.56 8.21
C HIS A 364 16.70 9.30 8.91
N ILE A 365 16.03 8.44 8.17
CA ILE A 365 15.39 7.24 8.73
C ILE A 365 16.22 6.00 8.40
N ILE A 366 16.57 5.23 9.43
CA ILE A 366 17.23 3.94 9.31
C ILE A 366 16.26 2.87 9.80
N GLY A 367 15.69 2.11 8.86
CA GLY A 367 14.82 0.96 9.17
C GLY A 367 15.62 -0.33 9.24
N LEU A 368 15.51 -1.07 10.35
CA LEU A 368 16.19 -2.34 10.57
C LEU A 368 15.14 -3.44 10.82
N SER A 369 15.19 -4.51 10.03
CA SER A 369 14.39 -5.72 10.28
C SER A 369 14.93 -6.88 9.44
N ALA A 370 14.85 -8.10 9.98
CA ALA A 370 15.15 -9.33 9.25
C ALA A 370 14.24 -9.53 8.01
N THR A 371 13.06 -8.92 8.04
CA THR A 371 12.04 -9.01 6.99
C THR A 371 11.82 -7.66 6.29
N ALA A 372 12.75 -6.70 6.47
CA ALA A 372 12.63 -5.34 5.94
C ALA A 372 12.38 -5.29 4.44
N ASN A 373 13.04 -6.17 3.67
CA ASN A 373 13.00 -6.19 2.20
C ASN A 373 11.86 -7.05 1.64
N ILE A 374 11.07 -7.75 2.48
CA ILE A 374 9.94 -8.54 2.02
C ILE A 374 8.78 -7.61 1.70
N ASP A 375 8.38 -7.60 0.43
CA ASP A 375 7.26 -6.83 -0.11
C ASP A 375 5.90 -7.44 0.31
N SER A 376 5.61 -7.35 1.60
CA SER A 376 4.34 -7.78 2.23
C SER A 376 3.52 -6.57 2.67
N PRO A 377 2.75 -5.92 1.78
CA PRO A 377 2.02 -4.69 2.14
C PRO A 377 0.91 -4.90 3.18
N LEU A 378 0.58 -6.14 3.56
CA LEU A 378 -0.34 -6.44 4.66
C LEU A 378 0.33 -6.47 6.05
N SER A 379 1.66 -6.44 6.11
CA SER A 379 2.42 -6.58 7.36
C SER A 379 3.77 -5.86 7.41
N ASN A 380 4.17 -5.24 6.31
CA ASN A 380 5.32 -4.35 6.12
C ASN A 380 4.86 -3.14 5.29
N TYR A 381 5.62 -2.05 5.29
CA TYR A 381 5.38 -0.90 4.41
C TYR A 381 5.41 -1.30 2.94
N ASP A 382 4.64 -0.57 2.14
CA ASP A 382 4.75 -0.65 0.70
C ASP A 382 6.08 -0.02 0.23
N LEU A 383 7.11 -0.86 0.10
CA LEU A 383 8.46 -0.42 -0.27
C LEU A 383 8.49 0.17 -1.69
N SER A 384 7.62 -0.32 -2.58
CA SER A 384 7.52 0.20 -3.94
C SER A 384 7.03 1.64 -3.96
N TYR A 385 6.03 1.98 -3.14
CA TYR A 385 5.57 3.35 -2.94
C TYR A 385 6.66 4.23 -2.32
N LEU A 386 7.36 3.74 -1.29
CA LEU A 386 8.45 4.50 -0.67
C LEU A 386 9.59 4.80 -1.67
N LYS A 387 10.00 3.80 -2.48
CA LYS A 387 10.98 3.98 -3.56
C LYS A 387 10.52 5.00 -4.59
N GLU A 388 9.25 4.98 -4.97
CA GLU A 388 8.68 5.93 -5.92
C GLU A 388 8.70 7.36 -5.37
N VAL A 389 8.23 7.55 -4.14
CA VAL A 389 8.12 8.85 -3.49
C VAL A 389 9.50 9.43 -3.20
N LEU A 390 10.36 8.67 -2.52
CA LEU A 390 11.67 9.12 -2.06
C LEU A 390 12.72 9.16 -3.19
N GLY A 391 12.53 8.40 -4.26
CA GLY A 391 13.46 8.33 -5.38
C GLY A 391 14.86 7.95 -4.92
N SER A 392 15.87 8.72 -5.33
CA SER A 392 17.27 8.53 -4.94
C SER A 392 17.56 8.69 -3.44
N HIS A 393 16.60 9.17 -2.64
CA HIS A 393 16.74 9.27 -1.19
C HIS A 393 16.31 7.97 -0.47
N PHE A 394 15.64 7.05 -1.17
CA PHE A 394 15.47 5.68 -0.68
C PHE A 394 16.69 4.86 -1.07
N VAL A 395 17.29 4.20 -0.10
CA VAL A 395 18.51 3.42 -0.31
C VAL A 395 18.38 2.07 0.36
N ASP A 396 18.75 1.01 -0.37
CA ASP A 396 18.86 -0.33 0.23
C ASP A 396 20.09 -0.36 1.14
N GLY A 397 19.87 -0.54 2.45
CA GLY A 397 20.93 -0.56 3.45
C GLY A 397 21.96 -1.69 3.23
N THR A 398 21.60 -2.75 2.52
CA THR A 398 22.49 -3.90 2.25
C THR A 398 23.72 -3.51 1.43
N GLN A 399 23.63 -2.44 0.62
CA GLN A 399 24.76 -1.94 -0.16
C GLN A 399 25.86 -1.32 0.72
N PHE A 400 25.51 -0.89 1.94
CA PHE A 400 26.45 -0.31 2.91
C PHE A 400 27.04 -1.36 3.86
N LEU A 401 26.70 -2.64 3.70
CA LEU A 401 27.35 -3.71 4.44
C LEU A 401 28.82 -3.76 4.04
N THR A 402 29.70 -3.64 5.04
CA THR A 402 31.15 -3.80 4.87
C THR A 402 31.48 -5.20 4.35
N ASP A 403 32.58 -5.35 3.61
CA ASP A 403 33.05 -6.67 3.15
C ASP A 403 33.27 -7.63 4.33
N GLU A 404 33.77 -7.10 5.46
CA GLU A 404 33.86 -7.84 6.72
C GLU A 404 32.50 -8.36 7.21
N THR A 405 31.43 -7.56 7.11
CA THR A 405 30.08 -7.99 7.52
C THR A 405 29.51 -9.03 6.58
N LYS A 406 29.66 -8.83 5.26
CA LYS A 406 29.25 -9.80 4.25
C LYS A 406 29.97 -11.14 4.44
N GLU A 407 31.28 -11.09 4.70
CA GLU A 407 32.07 -12.29 4.97
C GLU A 407 31.67 -12.97 6.27
N ARG A 408 31.41 -12.20 7.35
CA ARG A 408 30.85 -12.75 8.59
C ARG A 408 29.50 -13.46 8.38
N MET A 409 28.62 -12.90 7.55
CA MET A 409 27.34 -13.54 7.23
C MET A 409 27.55 -14.86 6.47
N LYS A 410 28.46 -14.89 5.48
CA LYS A 410 28.83 -16.13 4.78
C LYS A 410 29.41 -17.17 5.72
N ILE A 411 30.33 -16.77 6.61
CA ILE A 411 30.92 -17.66 7.62
C ILE A 411 29.82 -18.28 8.49
N LEU A 412 28.84 -17.49 8.95
CA LEU A 412 27.73 -18.03 9.74
C LEU A 412 26.89 -19.03 8.95
N ASN A 413 26.59 -18.78 7.68
CA ASN A 413 25.83 -19.73 6.87
C ASN A 413 26.60 -21.04 6.63
N HIS A 414 27.88 -20.98 6.26
CA HIS A 414 28.72 -22.16 6.03
C HIS A 414 29.16 -22.86 7.32
N SER A 415 29.04 -22.19 8.46
CA SER A 415 29.46 -22.76 9.75
C SER A 415 28.70 -24.02 10.13
N TYR A 416 27.46 -24.16 9.65
CA TYR A 416 26.64 -25.35 9.88
C TYR A 416 27.26 -26.56 9.16
N GLU A 417 27.63 -26.40 7.89
CA GLU A 417 28.28 -27.46 7.10
C GLU A 417 29.65 -27.81 7.68
N ASN A 418 30.49 -26.80 7.94
CA ASN A 418 31.85 -27.00 8.46
C ASN A 418 31.87 -27.65 9.84
N SER A 419 30.88 -27.37 10.67
CA SER A 419 30.78 -27.89 12.04
C SER A 419 29.88 -29.12 12.14
N ASN A 420 29.35 -29.62 11.01
CA ASN A 420 28.41 -30.74 10.94
C ASN A 420 27.13 -30.56 11.79
N VAL A 421 26.59 -29.33 11.85
CA VAL A 421 25.27 -29.08 12.45
C VAL A 421 24.19 -29.61 11.50
N ARG A 422 23.40 -30.57 11.96
CA ARG A 422 22.29 -31.13 11.19
C ARG A 422 21.00 -30.36 11.45
N VAL A 423 20.28 -30.01 10.38
CA VAL A 423 18.93 -29.45 10.44
C VAL A 423 17.98 -30.46 9.82
N ASN A 424 17.17 -31.12 10.65
CA ASN A 424 16.19 -32.11 10.22
C ASN A 424 14.84 -31.44 10.05
N VAL A 425 14.27 -31.56 8.85
CA VAL A 425 12.91 -31.08 8.55
C VAL A 425 11.99 -32.27 8.34
N ALA A 426 10.85 -32.25 9.00
CA ALA A 426 9.75 -33.18 8.80
C ALA A 426 8.48 -32.40 8.49
N ASP A 427 7.62 -32.94 7.63
CA ASP A 427 6.31 -32.36 7.35
C ASP A 427 5.15 -33.26 7.81
N THR A 428 3.93 -32.76 7.68
CA THR A 428 2.71 -33.48 8.08
C THR A 428 1.93 -34.05 6.89
N SER A 429 2.60 -34.34 5.76
CA SER A 429 1.94 -34.69 4.51
C SER A 429 1.17 -36.00 4.61
N LYS A 430 1.68 -36.98 5.36
CA LYS A 430 0.98 -38.24 5.69
C LYS A 430 -0.37 -37.99 6.39
N ILE A 431 -0.46 -36.99 7.26
CA ILE A 431 -1.72 -36.58 7.90
C ILE A 431 -2.64 -35.94 6.86
N ASN A 432 -2.10 -35.09 5.99
CA ASN A 432 -2.86 -34.39 4.97
C ASN A 432 -3.49 -35.36 3.94
N GLU A 433 -2.73 -36.35 3.50
CA GLU A 433 -3.13 -37.40 2.56
C GLU A 433 -4.34 -38.18 3.09
N ILE A 434 -4.23 -38.75 4.30
CA ILE A 434 -5.32 -39.53 4.88
C ILE A 434 -6.53 -38.66 5.24
N MET A 435 -6.33 -37.43 5.71
CA MET A 435 -7.45 -36.54 6.06
C MET A 435 -8.27 -36.15 4.83
N ASN A 436 -7.66 -36.12 3.64
CA ASN A 436 -8.34 -35.79 2.37
C ASN A 436 -9.19 -36.94 1.82
N SER A 437 -8.87 -38.20 2.16
CA SER A 437 -9.68 -39.37 1.76
C SER A 437 -10.88 -39.61 2.69
N MET A 438 -10.93 -38.92 3.83
CA MET A 438 -11.91 -39.16 4.88
C MET A 438 -13.20 -38.30 4.74
N PRO A 439 -14.35 -38.77 5.25
CA PRO A 439 -15.59 -38.03 5.19
C PRO A 439 -15.55 -36.71 6.00
N LYS A 440 -16.44 -35.77 5.67
CA LYS A 440 -16.53 -34.46 6.36
C LYS A 440 -16.91 -34.54 7.85
N LYS A 441 -17.52 -35.65 8.27
CA LYS A 441 -17.86 -35.94 9.66
C LYS A 441 -17.18 -37.25 10.02
N LEU A 442 -16.33 -37.21 11.03
CA LEU A 442 -15.62 -38.37 11.53
C LEU A 442 -16.35 -38.92 12.76
N ASP A 443 -16.41 -40.24 12.85
CA ASP A 443 -16.72 -40.95 14.09
C ASP A 443 -15.43 -41.52 14.71
N TYR A 444 -15.58 -42.18 15.85
CA TYR A 444 -14.47 -42.78 16.57
C TYR A 444 -13.65 -43.78 15.72
N LEU A 445 -14.32 -44.58 14.88
CA LEU A 445 -13.65 -45.61 14.10
C LEU A 445 -12.74 -44.98 13.03
N HIS A 446 -13.24 -43.92 12.36
CA HIS A 446 -12.41 -43.14 11.43
C HIS A 446 -11.21 -42.50 12.15
N VAL A 447 -11.41 -41.91 13.35
CA VAL A 447 -10.29 -41.35 14.14
C VAL A 447 -9.26 -42.42 14.46
N LYS A 448 -9.71 -43.60 14.91
CA LYS A 448 -8.82 -44.72 15.22
C LYS A 448 -8.03 -45.19 14.00
N GLU A 449 -8.67 -45.29 12.84
CA GLU A 449 -8.01 -45.63 11.57
C GLU A 449 -6.95 -44.60 11.20
N ILE A 450 -7.28 -43.30 11.28
CA ILE A 450 -6.34 -42.21 11.00
C ILE A 450 -5.14 -42.28 11.94
N VAL A 451 -5.37 -42.42 13.24
CA VAL A 451 -4.31 -42.48 14.25
C VAL A 451 -3.43 -43.73 14.04
N ASN A 452 -4.03 -44.89 13.78
CA ASN A 452 -3.30 -46.12 13.48
C ASN A 452 -2.39 -45.97 12.25
N TYR A 453 -2.89 -45.31 11.20
CA TYR A 453 -2.13 -45.09 9.98
C TYR A 453 -1.00 -44.08 10.19
N VAL A 454 -1.29 -42.91 10.78
CA VAL A 454 -0.32 -41.83 10.98
C VAL A 454 0.80 -42.28 11.92
N PHE A 455 0.44 -42.91 13.04
CA PHE A 455 1.34 -43.29 14.13
C PHE A 455 1.61 -44.79 14.20
N SER A 456 1.56 -45.49 13.06
CA SER A 456 1.82 -46.94 12.93
C SER A 456 3.11 -47.41 13.61
N ASP A 457 4.12 -46.55 13.64
CA ASP A 457 5.46 -46.87 14.13
C ASP A 457 5.57 -46.73 15.66
N VAL A 458 4.51 -46.28 16.34
CA VAL A 458 4.43 -46.15 17.81
C VAL A 458 3.18 -46.83 18.39
N PRO A 459 2.96 -48.13 18.13
CA PRO A 459 1.71 -48.84 18.41
C PRO A 459 1.28 -48.83 19.88
N GLU A 460 2.22 -48.66 20.82
CA GLU A 460 1.97 -48.64 22.25
C GLU A 460 1.19 -47.40 22.70
N ILE A 461 1.33 -46.28 21.99
CA ILE A 461 0.69 -44.99 22.33
C ILE A 461 -0.56 -44.73 21.47
N VAL A 462 -0.66 -45.40 20.33
CA VAL A 462 -1.76 -45.25 19.33
C VAL A 462 -3.15 -45.35 19.96
N ASN A 463 -3.39 -46.31 20.85
CA ASN A 463 -4.69 -46.45 21.51
C ASN A 463 -5.01 -45.26 22.42
N THR A 464 -4.02 -44.70 23.12
CA THR A 464 -4.17 -43.49 23.95
C THR A 464 -4.51 -42.29 23.08
N ILE A 465 -3.81 -42.10 21.95
CA ILE A 465 -4.11 -41.00 21.02
C ILE A 465 -5.53 -41.14 20.47
N ALA A 466 -5.91 -42.32 20.00
CA ALA A 466 -7.24 -42.59 19.45
C ALA A 466 -8.35 -42.38 20.50
N PHE A 467 -8.13 -42.81 21.74
CA PHE A 467 -9.07 -42.60 22.84
C PHE A 467 -9.26 -41.11 23.15
N GLN A 468 -8.17 -40.36 23.32
CA GLN A 468 -8.20 -38.94 23.67
C GLN A 468 -8.80 -38.05 22.56
N LEU A 469 -8.56 -38.41 21.29
CA LEU A 469 -9.03 -37.65 20.13
C LEU A 469 -10.35 -38.18 19.55
N GLY A 470 -10.89 -39.27 20.08
CA GLY A 470 -12.01 -40.02 19.51
C GLY A 470 -13.34 -39.27 19.47
N ASP A 471 -13.50 -38.25 20.30
CA ASP A 471 -14.65 -37.35 20.37
C ASP A 471 -14.48 -36.07 19.52
N VAL A 472 -13.31 -35.89 18.87
CA VAL A 472 -13.03 -34.71 18.03
C VAL A 472 -13.69 -34.88 16.66
N LYS A 473 -14.87 -34.26 16.50
CA LYS A 473 -15.71 -34.43 15.30
C LYS A 473 -15.31 -33.60 14.09
N ALA A 474 -14.58 -32.50 14.28
CA ALA A 474 -14.28 -31.56 13.21
C ALA A 474 -12.92 -31.86 12.58
N ASN A 475 -12.89 -32.16 11.27
CA ASN A 475 -11.67 -32.57 10.56
C ASN A 475 -10.50 -31.58 10.73
N TYR A 476 -10.76 -30.28 10.65
CA TYR A 476 -9.70 -29.27 10.81
C TYR A 476 -9.14 -29.20 12.25
N VAL A 477 -9.96 -29.54 13.24
CA VAL A 477 -9.54 -29.61 14.65
C VAL A 477 -8.73 -30.87 14.88
N LEU A 478 -9.22 -32.04 14.41
CA LEU A 478 -8.50 -33.30 14.51
C LEU A 478 -7.12 -33.20 13.84
N LYS A 479 -7.07 -32.65 12.62
CA LYS A 479 -5.81 -32.41 11.92
C LYS A 479 -4.84 -31.61 12.79
N GLN A 480 -5.27 -30.52 13.41
CA GLN A 480 -4.42 -29.72 14.29
C GLN A 480 -3.85 -30.52 15.46
N TYR A 481 -4.63 -31.40 16.10
CA TYR A 481 -4.11 -32.29 17.14
C TYR A 481 -3.08 -33.27 16.61
N LEU A 482 -3.37 -33.94 15.48
CA LEU A 482 -2.47 -34.93 14.89
C LEU A 482 -1.12 -34.29 14.53
N GLU A 483 -1.11 -33.06 14.01
CA GLU A 483 0.13 -32.35 13.69
C GLU A 483 0.96 -32.00 14.95
N ILE A 484 0.31 -31.60 16.06
CA ILE A 484 1.00 -31.37 17.34
C ILE A 484 1.51 -32.69 17.94
N VAL A 485 0.76 -33.77 17.81
CA VAL A 485 1.20 -35.10 18.29
C VAL A 485 2.36 -35.64 17.43
N GLN A 486 2.39 -35.33 16.14
CA GLN A 486 3.54 -35.63 15.28
C GLN A 486 4.80 -34.90 15.74
N SER A 487 4.70 -33.65 16.21
CA SER A 487 5.86 -32.97 16.79
C SER A 487 6.25 -33.51 18.17
N PHE A 488 5.32 -34.09 18.95
CA PHE A 488 5.70 -34.88 20.13
C PHE A 488 6.53 -36.10 19.74
N LYS A 489 6.12 -36.86 18.71
CA LYS A 489 6.89 -38.00 18.20
C LYS A 489 8.33 -37.59 17.88
N VAL A 490 8.52 -36.53 17.09
CA VAL A 490 9.86 -36.00 16.76
C VAL A 490 10.63 -35.58 18.01
N TYR A 491 10.00 -34.88 18.96
CA TYR A 491 10.66 -34.48 20.20
C TYR A 491 11.13 -35.68 21.04
N PHE A 492 10.32 -36.73 21.16
CA PHE A 492 10.62 -37.88 22.03
C PHE A 492 11.56 -38.91 21.41
N GLU A 493 11.50 -39.13 20.09
CA GLU A 493 12.43 -40.02 19.37
C GLU A 493 13.88 -39.50 19.44
N ASN A 494 14.06 -38.19 19.58
CA ASN A 494 15.36 -37.55 19.66
C ASN A 494 15.79 -37.31 21.11
N LYS A 495 16.63 -38.21 21.64
CA LYS A 495 17.11 -38.16 23.04
C LYS A 495 17.90 -36.89 23.38
N GLN A 496 18.59 -36.30 22.40
CA GLN A 496 19.39 -35.08 22.59
C GLN A 496 18.58 -33.78 22.50
N CYS A 497 17.32 -33.85 22.05
CA CYS A 497 16.45 -32.68 21.95
C CYS A 497 15.92 -32.30 23.35
N GLN A 498 16.48 -31.26 23.96
CA GLN A 498 16.13 -30.83 25.32
C GLN A 498 14.92 -29.88 25.31
N SER A 499 14.84 -29.02 24.30
CA SER A 499 13.92 -27.90 24.24
C SER A 499 13.17 -27.85 22.91
N PHE A 500 11.85 -27.77 22.94
CA PHE A 500 11.04 -27.77 21.72
C PHE A 500 9.91 -26.74 21.80
N LEU A 501 9.75 -25.93 20.77
CA LEU A 501 8.75 -24.85 20.71
C LEU A 501 7.63 -25.19 19.73
N CYS A 502 6.40 -25.25 20.20
CA CYS A 502 5.22 -25.49 19.36
C CYS A 502 4.46 -24.19 19.14
N LEU A 503 4.40 -23.73 17.88
CA LEU A 503 3.70 -22.51 17.48
C LEU A 503 2.41 -22.83 16.72
N THR A 504 1.30 -22.33 17.25
CA THR A 504 -0.03 -22.40 16.62
C THR A 504 -0.68 -21.01 16.60
N ASN A 505 -1.84 -20.85 15.94
CA ASN A 505 -2.60 -19.59 16.07
C ASN A 505 -3.48 -19.54 17.33
N LYS A 506 -3.96 -20.69 17.79
CA LYS A 506 -4.89 -20.77 18.92
C LYS A 506 -4.18 -21.33 20.13
N GLU A 507 -4.29 -20.61 21.25
CA GLU A 507 -3.77 -21.07 22.54
C GLU A 507 -4.49 -22.35 23.01
N ALA A 508 -3.72 -23.33 23.49
CA ALA A 508 -4.25 -24.51 24.16
C ALA A 508 -4.77 -24.17 25.57
N LYS A 509 -6.02 -24.53 25.86
CA LYS A 509 -6.69 -24.24 27.15
C LYS A 509 -7.37 -25.49 27.67
N SER A 510 -7.39 -25.68 28.99
CA SER A 510 -8.09 -26.80 29.63
C SER A 510 -9.56 -26.81 29.20
N LYS A 511 -10.06 -27.98 28.75
CA LYS A 511 -11.44 -28.21 28.31
C LYS A 511 -11.91 -27.36 27.13
N ASP A 512 -10.98 -26.82 26.32
CA ASP A 512 -11.34 -26.04 25.13
C ASP A 512 -11.77 -26.96 23.96
N ASN A 513 -12.88 -26.62 23.32
CA ASN A 513 -13.48 -27.44 22.27
C ASN A 513 -12.72 -27.48 20.94
N LYS A 514 -11.70 -26.62 20.75
CA LYS A 514 -10.84 -26.62 19.55
C LYS A 514 -9.41 -27.04 19.86
N LEU A 515 -8.89 -26.76 21.06
CA LEU A 515 -7.54 -27.16 21.45
C LEU A 515 -7.43 -27.31 22.98
N ASP A 516 -7.80 -28.49 23.44
CA ASP A 516 -7.81 -28.92 24.83
C ASP A 516 -6.41 -29.28 25.29
N LEU A 517 -5.92 -28.56 26.29
CA LEU A 517 -4.62 -28.80 26.90
C LEU A 517 -4.58 -30.14 27.65
N ASP A 518 -5.68 -30.59 28.24
CA ASP A 518 -5.69 -31.77 29.10
C ASP A 518 -5.49 -33.04 28.26
N LYS A 519 -6.13 -33.10 27.08
CA LYS A 519 -5.90 -34.17 26.08
C LYS A 519 -4.44 -34.24 25.63
N LEU A 520 -3.84 -33.08 25.36
CA LEU A 520 -2.43 -33.00 24.95
C LEU A 520 -1.49 -33.46 26.07
N LYS A 521 -1.79 -33.14 27.34
CA LYS A 521 -1.03 -33.62 28.50
C LYS A 521 -1.10 -35.13 28.64
N ASP A 522 -2.29 -35.73 28.51
CA ASP A 522 -2.45 -37.19 28.61
C ASP A 522 -1.67 -37.92 27.51
N ILE A 523 -1.72 -37.39 26.27
CA ILE A 523 -0.93 -37.96 25.16
C ILE A 523 0.57 -37.76 25.40
N PHE A 524 1.00 -36.58 25.84
CA PHE A 524 2.39 -36.26 26.13
C PHE A 524 2.96 -37.17 27.24
N GLU A 525 2.16 -37.46 28.27
CA GLU A 525 2.55 -38.35 29.36
C GLU A 525 2.71 -39.81 28.89
N ALA A 526 1.89 -40.28 27.95
CA ALA A 526 2.09 -41.58 27.33
C ALA A 526 3.42 -41.67 26.55
N TYR A 527 3.83 -40.58 25.89
CA TYR A 527 5.17 -40.50 25.30
C TYR A 527 6.28 -40.49 26.36
N ASN A 528 6.12 -39.73 27.46
CA ASN A 528 7.07 -39.74 28.58
C ASN A 528 7.31 -41.15 29.12
N GLN A 529 6.23 -41.91 29.34
CA GLN A 529 6.30 -43.28 29.85
C GLN A 529 7.00 -44.23 28.87
N LYS A 530 6.72 -44.12 27.57
CA LYS A 530 7.36 -44.95 26.54
C LYS A 530 8.87 -44.67 26.41
N TYR A 531 9.26 -43.40 26.37
CA TYR A 531 10.64 -43.00 26.05
C TYR A 531 11.51 -42.74 27.29
N LEU A 532 10.94 -42.77 28.50
CA LEU A 532 11.62 -42.55 29.79
C LEU A 532 12.44 -41.25 29.83
N LYS A 533 11.94 -40.19 29.17
CA LYS A 533 12.66 -38.90 28.99
C LYS A 533 12.45 -37.89 30.14
N ASN A 534 11.44 -38.12 30.99
CA ASN A 534 11.03 -37.22 32.08
C ASN A 534 10.92 -35.75 31.63
N ALA A 535 10.19 -35.51 30.54
CA ALA A 535 9.98 -34.18 29.98
C ALA A 535 8.74 -33.50 30.57
N SER A 536 8.74 -32.18 30.61
CA SER A 536 7.57 -31.38 31.00
C SER A 536 6.92 -30.69 29.80
N LEU A 537 5.58 -30.61 29.83
CA LEU A 537 4.79 -29.87 28.86
C LEU A 537 4.36 -28.53 29.47
N GLU A 538 4.98 -27.47 29.01
CA GLU A 538 4.76 -26.11 29.50
C GLU A 538 3.96 -25.27 28.51
N LYS A 539 3.29 -24.24 29.02
CA LYS A 539 2.57 -23.28 28.19
C LYS A 539 3.13 -21.89 28.40
N LEU A 540 3.42 -21.20 27.30
CA LEU A 540 3.76 -19.79 27.31
C LEU A 540 2.63 -19.00 26.64
N ASN A 541 1.92 -18.18 27.43
CA ASN A 541 0.80 -17.36 26.98
C ASN A 541 0.99 -15.90 27.43
N SER A 542 0.09 -15.01 27.00
CA SER A 542 0.18 -13.57 27.30
C SER A 542 -0.01 -13.24 28.79
N SER A 543 -0.76 -14.05 29.54
CA SER A 543 -0.92 -13.91 31.00
C SER A 543 0.34 -14.36 31.73
N ASP A 544 0.90 -13.52 32.61
CA ASP A 544 2.14 -13.82 33.36
C ASP A 544 3.34 -14.25 32.48
N PHE A 545 3.34 -13.81 31.21
CA PHE A 545 4.32 -14.19 30.19
C PHE A 545 5.77 -14.13 30.70
N ARG A 546 6.14 -13.00 31.32
CA ARG A 546 7.51 -12.78 31.81
C ARG A 546 7.91 -13.80 32.87
N LYS A 547 7.04 -14.07 33.84
CA LYS A 547 7.30 -15.01 34.92
C LYS A 547 7.43 -16.44 34.40
N ASN A 548 6.52 -16.86 33.52
CA ASN A 548 6.53 -18.21 32.94
C ASN A 548 7.75 -18.42 32.06
N LYS A 549 8.11 -17.42 31.24
CA LYS A 549 9.32 -17.41 30.43
C LYS A 549 10.59 -17.54 31.29
N GLU A 550 10.73 -16.71 32.32
CA GLU A 550 11.90 -16.75 33.21
C GLU A 550 12.04 -18.13 33.89
N SER A 551 10.94 -18.71 34.37
CA SER A 551 10.89 -20.06 34.95
C SER A 551 11.31 -21.16 33.96
N ILE A 552 10.76 -21.14 32.73
CA ILE A 552 11.11 -22.12 31.69
C ILE A 552 12.60 -22.05 31.36
N LEU A 553 13.15 -20.85 31.17
CA LEU A 553 14.56 -20.68 30.81
C LEU A 553 15.50 -21.08 31.96
N GLU A 554 15.11 -20.85 33.22
CA GLU A 554 15.86 -21.29 34.39
C GLU A 554 15.90 -22.82 34.47
N ARG A 555 14.77 -23.50 34.32
CA ARG A 555 14.69 -24.97 34.33
C ARG A 555 15.46 -25.60 33.16
N LEU A 556 15.36 -25.02 31.96
CA LEU A 556 16.20 -25.41 30.82
C LEU A 556 17.69 -25.23 31.12
N SER A 557 18.09 -24.19 31.86
CA SER A 557 19.48 -23.98 32.26
C SER A 557 20.01 -24.99 33.29
N GLN A 558 19.10 -25.64 34.02
CA GLN A 558 19.40 -26.73 34.95
C GLN A 558 19.45 -28.10 34.25
N GLY A 559 19.13 -28.17 32.95
CA GLY A 559 19.17 -29.41 32.17
C GLY A 559 17.84 -30.13 32.02
N GLU A 560 16.71 -29.53 32.45
CA GLU A 560 15.40 -30.14 32.27
C GLU A 560 14.98 -30.22 30.80
N ASN A 561 14.22 -31.26 30.46
CA ASN A 561 13.60 -31.46 29.14
C ASN A 561 12.24 -30.77 29.09
N ILE A 562 12.07 -29.75 28.24
CA ILE A 562 10.84 -28.93 28.21
C ILE A 562 10.30 -28.76 26.79
N TYR A 563 9.03 -29.13 26.63
CA TYR A 563 8.24 -28.84 25.44
C TYR A 563 7.30 -27.67 25.73
N VAL A 564 7.35 -26.60 24.91
CA VAL A 564 6.60 -25.37 25.14
C VAL A 564 5.51 -25.20 24.10
N LEU A 565 4.25 -25.15 24.54
CA LEU A 565 3.11 -24.74 23.73
C LEU A 565 2.96 -23.22 23.76
N SER A 566 2.92 -22.58 22.59
CA SER A 566 2.66 -21.15 22.49
C SER A 566 1.96 -20.77 21.18
N THR A 567 1.68 -19.48 21.01
CA THR A 567 1.10 -18.96 19.78
C THR A 567 2.05 -18.01 19.06
N TYR A 568 1.91 -17.91 17.73
CA TYR A 568 2.65 -16.92 16.93
C TYR A 568 2.54 -15.50 17.50
N GLN A 569 1.35 -15.11 17.98
CA GLN A 569 1.12 -13.80 18.58
C GLN A 569 1.80 -13.63 19.96
N THR A 570 1.84 -14.68 20.78
CA THR A 570 2.46 -14.62 22.11
C THR A 570 3.98 -14.54 22.00
N ILE A 571 4.56 -15.34 21.10
CA ILE A 571 5.99 -15.35 20.77
C ILE A 571 6.28 -14.28 19.71
N GLY A 572 5.56 -13.15 19.73
CA GLY A 572 5.76 -12.06 18.79
C GLY A 572 7.17 -11.44 18.85
N ASP A 573 7.37 -10.41 18.04
CA ASP A 573 8.66 -9.76 17.81
C ASP A 573 9.32 -9.28 19.14
N GLY A 574 10.66 -9.33 19.18
CA GLY A 574 11.45 -8.89 20.33
C GLY A 574 11.66 -9.86 21.50
N GLN A 575 11.08 -11.07 21.51
CA GLN A 575 11.26 -12.02 22.63
C GLN A 575 12.54 -12.86 22.51
N ASN A 576 13.44 -12.78 23.49
CA ASN A 576 14.63 -13.66 23.59
C ASN A 576 14.29 -14.98 24.29
N LEU A 577 14.51 -16.12 23.65
CA LEU A 577 14.27 -17.47 24.20
C LEU A 577 15.56 -18.28 24.40
N GLN A 578 16.71 -17.65 24.18
CA GLN A 578 18.02 -18.25 24.39
C GLN A 578 18.25 -18.51 25.88
N TYR A 579 18.88 -19.63 26.21
CA TYR A 579 19.23 -19.99 27.59
C TYR A 579 20.68 -20.45 27.69
N LYS A 580 21.21 -20.45 28.91
CA LYS A 580 22.56 -20.95 29.19
C LYS A 580 22.47 -22.47 29.40
N PRO A 581 23.13 -23.31 28.59
CA PRO A 581 23.01 -24.76 28.74
C PRO A 581 23.73 -25.25 30.01
N SER A 582 23.22 -26.32 30.62
CA SER A 582 23.80 -26.95 31.82
C SER A 582 25.15 -27.63 31.55
N SER A 583 25.33 -28.17 30.34
CA SER A 583 26.58 -28.75 29.84
C SER A 583 26.85 -28.31 28.40
N LYS A 584 28.14 -28.26 28.02
CA LYS A 584 28.60 -27.98 26.66
C LYS A 584 29.13 -29.21 25.91
N GLU A 585 29.23 -30.37 26.56
CA GLU A 585 29.93 -31.55 26.01
C GLU A 585 29.36 -32.03 24.67
N ASN A 586 28.05 -31.88 24.45
CA ASN A 586 27.36 -32.31 23.23
C ASN A 586 26.96 -31.14 22.31
N LEU A 587 27.42 -29.92 22.59
CA LEU A 587 27.07 -28.74 21.79
C LEU A 587 28.16 -28.46 20.76
N ILE A 588 27.71 -28.13 19.54
CA ILE A 588 28.56 -27.73 18.44
C ILE A 588 28.74 -26.22 18.49
N ARG A 589 29.99 -25.78 18.63
CA ARG A 589 30.35 -24.36 18.52
C ARG A 589 30.59 -24.03 17.05
N ILE A 590 29.71 -23.23 16.45
CA ILE A 590 29.74 -22.97 15.00
C ILE A 590 30.80 -21.95 14.57
N VAL A 591 31.26 -21.08 15.47
CA VAL A 591 32.30 -20.08 15.20
C VAL A 591 33.27 -19.96 16.38
N ASP A 592 34.53 -19.61 16.12
CA ASP A 592 35.58 -19.49 17.14
C ASP A 592 35.64 -18.10 17.81
N ASP A 593 36.60 -17.90 18.73
CA ASP A 593 36.78 -16.65 19.48
C ASP A 593 37.36 -15.50 18.65
N SER A 594 37.82 -15.77 17.42
CA SER A 594 38.32 -14.75 16.50
C SER A 594 37.19 -14.07 15.71
N PHE A 595 36.01 -14.70 15.63
CA PHE A 595 34.87 -14.21 14.87
C PHE A 595 34.31 -12.87 15.39
N THR A 596 34.26 -12.69 16.71
CA THR A 596 33.74 -11.50 17.40
C THR A 596 34.37 -11.34 18.78
N SER A 597 33.99 -10.28 19.51
CA SER A 597 34.45 -10.05 20.89
C SER A 597 34.19 -11.24 21.81
N LYS A 598 35.18 -11.62 22.61
CA LYS A 598 35.04 -12.67 23.66
C LYS A 598 33.95 -12.39 24.70
N LYS A 599 33.45 -11.14 24.76
CA LYS A 599 32.32 -10.75 25.63
C LYS A 599 30.95 -11.03 25.01
N ASP A 600 30.89 -11.53 23.78
CA ASP A 600 29.64 -11.84 23.10
C ASP A 600 28.91 -12.99 23.81
N LYS A 601 27.71 -12.69 24.32
CA LYS A 601 26.91 -13.66 25.09
C LYS A 601 26.53 -14.88 24.25
N ARG A 602 26.52 -14.79 22.91
CA ARG A 602 26.16 -15.90 22.01
C ARG A 602 27.07 -17.12 22.14
N PHE A 603 28.32 -16.96 22.61
CA PHE A 603 29.22 -18.08 22.93
C PHE A 603 28.85 -18.87 24.19
N SER A 604 27.94 -18.32 25.00
CA SER A 604 27.50 -18.91 26.27
C SER A 604 26.04 -19.33 26.26
N LEU A 605 25.31 -19.00 25.20
CA LEU A 605 23.89 -19.25 25.07
C LEU A 605 23.63 -20.31 24.00
N LYS A 606 22.47 -20.95 24.10
CA LYS A 606 21.93 -21.94 23.18
C LYS A 606 20.50 -21.54 22.82
N ASP A 607 20.10 -21.80 21.57
CA ASP A 607 18.72 -21.66 21.11
C ASP A 607 17.89 -22.91 21.49
N PHE A 608 16.58 -22.89 21.17
CA PHE A 608 15.76 -24.10 21.28
C PHE A 608 16.24 -25.17 20.29
N ASP A 609 16.12 -26.46 20.67
CA ASP A 609 16.57 -27.59 19.82
C ASP A 609 15.59 -27.89 18.67
N GLY A 610 14.31 -27.52 18.82
CA GLY A 610 13.35 -27.74 17.75
C GLY A 610 12.13 -26.83 17.80
N ILE A 611 11.41 -26.82 16.67
CA ILE A 611 10.21 -26.03 16.48
C ILE A 611 9.15 -26.79 15.69
N TYR A 612 7.90 -26.65 16.10
CA TYR A 612 6.74 -27.00 15.30
C TYR A 612 6.04 -25.73 14.79
N LEU A 613 5.76 -25.70 13.49
CA LEU A 613 5.16 -24.58 12.78
C LEU A 613 3.80 -25.00 12.22
N GLY A 614 2.73 -24.72 12.97
CA GLY A 614 1.37 -24.96 12.51
C GLY A 614 0.92 -23.96 11.44
N LYS A 615 -0.16 -24.30 10.70
CA LYS A 615 -0.83 -23.39 9.75
C LYS A 615 -0.97 -21.98 10.33
N VAL A 616 -0.77 -20.93 9.55
CA VAL A 616 -1.04 -19.54 9.96
C VAL A 616 -2.45 -19.14 9.53
N SER A 617 -3.24 -18.57 10.44
CA SER A 617 -4.62 -18.12 10.22
C SER A 617 -4.79 -16.66 10.61
N TYR A 618 -5.94 -16.06 10.30
CA TYR A 618 -6.21 -14.63 10.57
C TYR A 618 -5.24 -13.67 9.85
N LEU A 619 -4.80 -14.03 8.63
CA LEU A 619 -3.93 -13.18 7.81
C LEU A 619 -4.66 -11.88 7.39
N THR A 620 -5.95 -11.99 7.10
CA THR A 620 -6.88 -10.91 6.81
C THR A 620 -8.13 -11.02 7.68
N GLU A 621 -8.92 -9.96 7.74
CA GLU A 621 -10.22 -9.97 8.41
C GLU A 621 -11.13 -11.04 7.80
N ASN A 622 -11.88 -11.73 8.66
CA ASN A 622 -12.73 -12.84 8.25
C ASN A 622 -14.18 -12.37 8.07
N LEU A 623 -14.62 -12.24 6.81
CA LEU A 623 -16.01 -11.87 6.48
C LEU A 623 -17.06 -12.81 7.07
N LEU A 624 -16.69 -14.07 7.37
CA LEU A 624 -17.58 -15.07 7.96
C LEU A 624 -17.63 -14.98 9.50
N ASP A 625 -16.89 -14.08 10.12
CA ASP A 625 -16.98 -13.86 11.57
C ASP A 625 -18.39 -13.41 11.94
N LYS A 626 -19.00 -14.08 12.93
CA LYS A 626 -20.32 -13.72 13.47
C LYS A 626 -20.32 -12.31 14.05
N ASN A 627 -19.19 -11.86 14.58
CA ASN A 627 -19.01 -10.56 15.23
C ASN A 627 -18.46 -9.47 14.30
N PHE A 628 -18.39 -9.70 12.98
CA PHE A 628 -17.89 -8.74 12.00
C PHE A 628 -18.56 -7.34 12.10
N SER A 629 -17.78 -6.33 12.46
CA SER A 629 -18.21 -4.95 12.72
C SER A 629 -17.79 -3.98 11.61
N GLU A 630 -18.16 -2.70 11.73
CA GLU A 630 -17.68 -1.64 10.82
C GLU A 630 -16.15 -1.45 10.91
N ASP A 631 -15.55 -1.65 12.08
CA ASP A 631 -14.08 -1.63 12.24
C ASP A 631 -13.42 -2.77 11.44
N ASN A 632 -13.95 -3.99 11.55
CA ASN A 632 -13.47 -5.12 10.74
C ASN A 632 -13.67 -4.83 9.24
N ALA A 633 -14.77 -4.17 8.85
CA ALA A 633 -15.02 -3.81 7.46
C ALA A 633 -13.97 -2.85 6.91
N ILE A 634 -13.65 -1.79 7.66
CA ILE A 634 -12.64 -0.80 7.26
C ILE A 634 -11.27 -1.47 7.11
N ARG A 635 -10.88 -2.32 8.07
CA ARG A 635 -9.63 -3.11 8.00
C ARG A 635 -9.59 -4.03 6.79
N PHE A 636 -10.68 -4.75 6.52
CA PHE A 636 -10.78 -5.63 5.36
C PHE A 636 -10.69 -4.88 4.03
N MET A 637 -11.33 -3.70 3.95
CA MET A 637 -11.27 -2.85 2.76
C MET A 637 -9.84 -2.35 2.52
N LEU A 638 -9.14 -1.90 3.56
CA LEU A 638 -7.72 -1.53 3.45
C LEU A 638 -6.85 -2.70 2.98
N GLN A 639 -7.00 -3.89 3.56
CA GLN A 639 -6.27 -5.09 3.16
C GLN A 639 -6.53 -5.43 1.67
N THR A 640 -7.76 -5.23 1.21
CA THR A 640 -8.15 -5.40 -0.19
C THR A 640 -7.47 -4.36 -1.08
N GLU A 641 -7.49 -3.08 -0.71
CA GLU A 641 -6.88 -1.98 -1.48
C GLU A 641 -5.34 -2.09 -1.55
N TYR A 642 -4.65 -2.50 -0.47
CA TYR A 642 -3.21 -2.81 -0.51
C TYR A 642 -2.92 -3.92 -1.51
N SER A 643 -3.72 -4.99 -1.50
CA SER A 643 -3.54 -6.12 -2.42
C SER A 643 -3.82 -5.72 -3.87
N ALA A 644 -4.75 -4.81 -4.10
CA ALA A 644 -5.11 -4.29 -5.42
C ALA A 644 -4.06 -3.35 -6.00
N THR A 645 -3.52 -2.45 -5.16
CA THR A 645 -2.49 -1.47 -5.53
C THR A 645 -1.22 -2.16 -6.05
N ARG A 646 -0.92 -3.36 -5.53
CA ARG A 646 0.21 -4.20 -5.99
C ARG A 646 -0.20 -5.35 -6.91
N TYR A 647 -1.42 -5.33 -7.43
CA TYR A 647 -1.90 -6.25 -8.47
C TYR A 647 -1.96 -7.73 -8.04
N TYR A 648 -1.90 -8.03 -6.74
CA TYR A 648 -2.02 -9.41 -6.24
C TYR A 648 -3.43 -9.98 -6.34
N ILE A 649 -4.41 -9.12 -6.60
CA ILE A 649 -5.79 -9.48 -6.93
C ILE A 649 -6.23 -8.70 -8.17
N SER A 650 -7.07 -9.31 -9.01
CA SER A 650 -7.64 -8.65 -10.19
C SER A 650 -8.67 -7.56 -9.82
N PRO A 651 -8.96 -6.61 -10.72
CA PRO A 651 -10.01 -5.60 -10.46
C PRO A 651 -11.39 -6.20 -10.16
N ASP A 652 -11.72 -7.35 -10.76
CA ASP A 652 -12.97 -8.07 -10.52
C ASP A 652 -12.99 -8.78 -9.15
N GLU A 653 -11.85 -9.30 -8.70
CA GLU A 653 -11.70 -9.83 -7.34
C GLU A 653 -11.81 -8.73 -6.29
N GLU A 654 -11.08 -7.64 -6.50
CA GLU A 654 -11.14 -6.44 -5.68
C GLU A 654 -12.59 -5.95 -5.55
N LYS A 655 -13.33 -5.87 -6.66
CA LYS A 655 -14.74 -5.45 -6.64
C LYS A 655 -15.61 -6.42 -5.84
N ALA A 656 -15.45 -7.72 -6.07
CA ALA A 656 -16.24 -8.75 -5.40
C ALA A 656 -15.97 -8.81 -3.89
N LEU A 657 -14.72 -8.63 -3.48
CA LEU A 657 -14.31 -8.59 -2.06
C LEU A 657 -14.94 -7.40 -1.34
N ILE A 658 -14.81 -6.18 -1.89
CA ILE A 658 -15.44 -4.99 -1.31
C ILE A 658 -16.96 -5.14 -1.26
N GLN A 659 -17.58 -5.64 -2.33
CA GLN A 659 -19.03 -5.90 -2.35
C GLN A 659 -19.44 -6.87 -1.24
N SER A 660 -18.75 -8.01 -1.11
CA SER A 660 -19.03 -8.99 -0.05
C SER A 660 -18.86 -8.41 1.35
N CYS A 661 -17.88 -7.51 1.54
CA CYS A 661 -17.69 -6.81 2.80
C CYS A 661 -18.84 -5.86 3.13
N LEU A 662 -19.29 -5.07 2.14
CA LEU A 662 -20.42 -4.15 2.30
C LEU A 662 -21.73 -4.91 2.55
N ASP A 663 -21.95 -6.00 1.82
CA ASP A 663 -23.11 -6.87 2.01
C ASP A 663 -23.09 -7.49 3.42
N ARG A 664 -21.92 -7.89 3.94
CA ARG A 664 -21.81 -8.45 5.29
C ARG A 664 -22.29 -7.48 6.38
N ILE A 665 -21.93 -6.20 6.27
CA ILE A 665 -22.31 -5.19 7.25
C ILE A 665 -23.74 -4.64 7.02
N SER A 666 -24.29 -4.76 5.82
CA SER A 666 -25.69 -4.38 5.52
C SER A 666 -26.71 -5.46 5.92
N ILE A 667 -26.39 -6.75 5.75
CA ILE A 667 -27.31 -7.90 5.93
C ILE A 667 -27.76 -8.11 7.39
N ARG A 668 -27.14 -7.48 8.39
CA ARG A 668 -27.45 -7.70 9.82
C ARG A 668 -28.89 -7.38 10.29
N LYS A 669 -29.85 -7.09 9.41
CA LYS A 669 -31.27 -6.85 9.77
C LYS A 669 -32.34 -7.37 8.80
N VAL A 670 -32.04 -8.16 7.76
CA VAL A 670 -33.10 -8.72 6.87
C VAL A 670 -33.40 -10.18 7.23
N PRO A 671 -34.61 -10.52 7.70
CA PRO A 671 -35.03 -11.90 7.89
C PRO A 671 -35.13 -12.61 6.54
N GLY A 672 -34.37 -13.69 6.33
CA GLY A 672 -34.55 -14.61 5.20
C GLY A 672 -33.31 -14.93 4.35
N ASP A 673 -32.25 -14.13 4.39
CA ASP A 673 -30.99 -14.47 3.72
C ASP A 673 -30.13 -15.38 4.61
N SER A 674 -29.99 -16.66 4.23
CA SER A 674 -29.27 -17.64 5.04
C SER A 674 -27.76 -17.37 5.05
N GLU A 675 -27.12 -17.57 6.21
CA GLU A 675 -25.66 -17.48 6.39
C GLU A 675 -24.89 -18.37 5.39
N ASP A 676 -25.52 -19.45 4.94
CA ASP A 676 -24.93 -20.43 4.02
C ASP A 676 -24.86 -19.91 2.57
N ASN A 677 -25.81 -19.09 2.12
CA ASN A 677 -25.75 -18.45 0.82
C ASN A 677 -24.62 -17.40 0.73
N PHE A 678 -24.33 -16.71 1.84
CA PHE A 678 -23.21 -15.77 1.91
C PHE A 678 -21.86 -16.50 1.85
N LYS A 679 -21.70 -17.61 2.61
CA LYS A 679 -20.48 -18.44 2.60
C LYS A 679 -20.06 -18.91 1.21
N LEU A 680 -21.03 -19.25 0.35
CA LEU A 680 -20.77 -19.72 -1.01
C LEU A 680 -20.29 -18.62 -1.97
N LYS A 681 -20.58 -17.34 -1.66
CA LYS A 681 -20.28 -16.19 -2.54
C LYS A 681 -19.00 -15.45 -2.15
N VAL A 682 -18.55 -15.58 -0.90
CA VAL A 682 -17.40 -14.83 -0.36
C VAL A 682 -16.08 -15.31 -0.98
N LYS A 683 -15.35 -14.37 -1.60
CA LYS A 683 -13.95 -14.60 -2.00
C LYS A 683 -13.02 -14.52 -0.80
N ASN A 684 -11.94 -15.31 -0.82
CA ASN A 684 -10.97 -15.39 0.26
C ASN A 684 -9.66 -14.66 -0.10
N LEU A 685 -9.42 -13.52 0.54
CA LEU A 685 -8.21 -12.71 0.35
C LEU A 685 -6.92 -13.44 0.80
N ASN A 686 -7.04 -14.44 1.69
CA ASN A 686 -5.90 -15.22 2.20
C ASN A 686 -5.17 -16.04 1.13
N LYS A 687 -5.73 -16.18 -0.08
CA LYS A 687 -5.08 -16.85 -1.22
C LYS A 687 -4.15 -15.92 -2.02
N SER A 688 -4.22 -14.61 -1.79
CA SER A 688 -3.40 -13.62 -2.52
C SER A 688 -1.92 -13.74 -2.18
N LEU A 689 -1.04 -13.32 -3.10
CA LEU A 689 0.40 -13.29 -2.86
C LEU A 689 0.77 -12.41 -1.66
N ALA A 690 0.07 -11.29 -1.46
CA ALA A 690 0.20 -10.44 -0.27
C ALA A 690 0.03 -11.21 1.05
N ALA A 691 -0.99 -12.08 1.12
CA ALA A 691 -1.23 -12.92 2.30
C ALA A 691 -0.14 -13.98 2.46
N LYS A 692 0.32 -14.61 1.38
CA LYS A 692 1.44 -15.57 1.40
C LYS A 692 2.75 -14.94 1.89
N ARG A 693 3.08 -13.72 1.44
CA ARG A 693 4.27 -12.99 1.91
C ARG A 693 4.18 -12.60 3.39
N LYS A 694 2.97 -12.33 3.91
CA LYS A 694 2.75 -12.15 5.35
C LYS A 694 3.03 -13.44 6.14
N VAL A 695 2.71 -14.61 5.57
CA VAL A 695 3.09 -15.91 6.15
C VAL A 695 4.60 -16.10 6.13
N LEU A 696 5.27 -15.77 5.02
CA LEU A 696 6.73 -15.85 4.93
C LEU A 696 7.42 -14.99 6.01
N LYS A 697 6.94 -13.76 6.24
CA LYS A 697 7.43 -12.91 7.34
C LYS A 697 7.31 -13.61 8.70
N ILE A 698 6.13 -14.16 9.02
CA ILE A 698 5.89 -14.88 10.28
C ILE A 698 6.81 -16.11 10.39
N LEU A 699 7.04 -16.83 9.29
CA LEU A 699 7.95 -17.97 9.24
C LEU A 699 9.38 -17.53 9.57
N ILE A 700 9.90 -16.50 8.90
CA ILE A 700 11.26 -15.98 9.12
C ILE A 700 11.46 -15.54 10.57
N GLN A 701 10.50 -14.81 11.13
CA GLN A 701 10.55 -14.36 12.52
C GLN A 701 10.50 -15.54 13.51
N SER A 702 9.74 -16.59 13.20
CA SER A 702 9.60 -17.78 14.04
C SER A 702 10.85 -18.65 14.01
N VAL A 703 11.37 -18.94 12.81
CA VAL A 703 12.56 -19.79 12.59
C VAL A 703 13.84 -19.06 12.99
N GLY A 704 13.93 -17.74 12.78
CA GLY A 704 15.06 -16.91 13.22
C GLY A 704 15.29 -16.87 14.74
N ARG A 705 14.44 -17.55 15.53
CA ARG A 705 14.66 -17.81 16.96
C ARG A 705 15.64 -18.94 17.20
N LEU A 706 15.81 -19.82 16.23
CA LEU A 706 16.74 -20.94 16.27
C LEU A 706 18.16 -20.55 15.84
N THR A 707 18.38 -19.29 15.41
CA THR A 707 19.63 -18.85 14.76
C THR A 707 20.47 -17.87 15.59
N ARG A 708 20.04 -17.49 16.80
CA ARG A 708 20.63 -16.33 17.51
C ARG A 708 21.89 -16.64 18.31
N SER A 709 22.15 -17.90 18.64
CA SER A 709 23.30 -18.32 19.44
C SER A 709 24.39 -19.02 18.61
N PHE A 710 25.60 -19.18 19.18
CA PHE A 710 26.71 -19.88 18.54
C PHE A 710 26.89 -21.32 19.03
N LEU A 711 26.21 -21.71 20.10
CA LEU A 711 26.18 -23.09 20.56
C LEU A 711 24.93 -23.76 19.99
N LYS A 712 25.15 -24.71 19.09
CA LYS A 712 24.09 -25.45 18.40
C LYS A 712 24.06 -26.90 18.86
N ASN A 713 22.89 -27.48 18.65
CA ASN A 713 22.67 -28.92 18.64
C ASN A 713 22.15 -29.28 17.24
N GLU A 714 21.87 -30.55 17.03
CA GLU A 714 20.96 -30.94 15.95
C GLU A 714 19.61 -30.21 16.10
N VAL A 715 19.16 -29.59 15.01
CA VAL A 715 17.96 -28.76 14.96
C VAL A 715 16.81 -29.56 14.34
N PHE A 716 15.65 -29.56 14.98
CA PHE A 716 14.46 -30.29 14.52
C PHE A 716 13.32 -29.35 14.16
N ILE A 717 12.85 -29.40 12.91
CA ILE A 717 11.75 -28.58 12.42
C ILE A 717 10.61 -29.49 11.96
N VAL A 718 9.42 -29.29 12.53
CA VAL A 718 8.20 -29.94 12.07
C VAL A 718 7.28 -28.88 11.47
N ILE A 719 7.00 -28.97 10.17
CA ILE A 719 6.20 -27.98 9.46
C ILE A 719 4.86 -28.57 9.00
N SER A 720 3.76 -27.90 9.32
CA SER A 720 2.44 -28.32 8.85
C SER A 720 2.36 -28.23 7.33
N SER A 721 1.85 -29.26 6.65
CA SER A 721 1.61 -29.20 5.20
C SER A 721 0.62 -28.10 4.82
N SER A 722 -0.29 -27.72 5.73
CA SER A 722 -1.15 -26.55 5.51
C SER A 722 -0.41 -25.22 5.60
N LEU A 723 0.74 -25.17 6.28
CA LEU A 723 1.63 -24.00 6.24
C LEU A 723 2.43 -23.98 4.94
N ILE A 724 2.94 -25.14 4.48
CA ILE A 724 3.67 -25.27 3.20
C ILE A 724 2.83 -24.72 2.04
N GLU A 725 1.54 -25.09 1.96
CA GLU A 725 0.60 -24.58 0.95
C GLU A 725 0.42 -23.04 0.95
N GLN A 726 0.77 -22.37 2.04
CA GLN A 726 0.66 -20.92 2.19
C GLN A 726 1.95 -20.16 1.83
N LEU A 727 3.07 -20.86 1.60
CA LEU A 727 4.35 -20.23 1.35
C LEU A 727 4.48 -19.72 -0.10
N PRO A 728 5.10 -18.55 -0.30
CA PRO A 728 5.46 -18.06 -1.62
C PRO A 728 6.85 -18.61 -2.02
N LEU A 729 6.88 -19.77 -2.69
CA LEU A 729 8.12 -20.48 -3.02
C LEU A 729 9.08 -19.67 -3.89
N GLU A 730 8.56 -18.85 -4.81
CA GLU A 730 9.38 -17.97 -5.66
C GLU A 730 10.13 -16.92 -4.85
N ASP A 731 9.48 -16.29 -3.86
CA ASP A 731 10.14 -15.35 -2.96
C ASP A 731 11.22 -16.08 -2.11
N MET A 732 10.98 -17.33 -1.70
CA MET A 732 12.00 -18.10 -0.96
C MET A 732 13.19 -18.48 -1.84
N LYS A 733 12.96 -18.84 -3.10
CA LYS A 733 13.99 -19.11 -4.11
C LYS A 733 14.88 -17.89 -4.33
N GLU A 734 14.29 -16.72 -4.51
CA GLU A 734 15.04 -15.46 -4.66
C GLU A 734 15.90 -15.16 -3.41
N LEU A 735 15.38 -15.43 -2.21
CA LEU A 735 16.17 -15.28 -0.98
C LEU A 735 17.34 -16.29 -0.92
N GLU A 736 17.13 -17.53 -1.34
CA GLU A 736 18.17 -18.58 -1.38
C GLU A 736 19.27 -18.24 -2.39
N GLU A 737 18.90 -17.89 -3.63
CA GLU A 737 19.82 -17.51 -4.71
C GLU A 737 20.71 -16.31 -4.31
N ASN A 738 20.19 -15.42 -3.47
CA ASN A 738 20.91 -14.27 -2.93
C ASN A 738 21.67 -14.55 -1.62
N ASN A 739 21.73 -15.80 -1.14
CA ASN A 739 22.30 -16.21 0.15
C ASN A 739 21.71 -15.46 1.37
N GLN A 740 20.41 -15.14 1.31
CA GLN A 740 19.68 -14.40 2.33
C GLN A 740 18.86 -15.32 3.26
N LEU A 741 18.66 -16.59 2.91
CA LEU A 741 18.11 -17.56 3.84
C LEU A 741 19.18 -18.04 4.83
N VAL A 742 18.79 -18.11 6.10
CA VAL A 742 19.58 -18.78 7.14
C VAL A 742 19.45 -20.30 6.99
N PRO A 743 20.42 -21.10 7.47
CA PRO A 743 20.45 -22.55 7.27
C PRO A 743 19.14 -23.28 7.59
N GLU A 744 18.45 -22.89 8.66
CA GLU A 744 17.17 -23.48 9.05
C GLU A 744 16.03 -23.19 8.06
N LEU A 745 16.00 -22.00 7.47
CA LEU A 745 15.02 -21.66 6.43
C LEU A 745 15.38 -22.33 5.10
N GLY A 746 16.67 -22.38 4.76
CA GLY A 746 17.17 -23.09 3.60
C GLY A 746 16.83 -24.57 3.66
N ALA A 747 16.96 -25.21 4.83
CA ALA A 747 16.54 -26.59 5.04
C ALA A 747 15.04 -26.80 4.80
N ILE A 748 14.17 -25.86 5.25
CA ILE A 748 12.73 -25.92 4.97
C ILE A 748 12.47 -25.78 3.46
N TYR A 749 13.10 -24.81 2.80
CA TYR A 749 12.96 -24.60 1.37
C TYR A 749 13.36 -25.85 0.58
N ASN A 750 14.54 -26.39 0.88
CA ASN A 750 15.09 -27.60 0.28
C ASN A 750 14.18 -28.81 0.50
N HIS A 751 13.67 -29.00 1.72
CA HIS A 751 12.71 -30.08 2.01
C HIS A 751 11.46 -30.01 1.14
N ILE A 752 10.92 -28.81 0.91
CA ILE A 752 9.73 -28.62 0.07
C ILE A 752 10.04 -28.90 -1.40
N ILE A 753 11.14 -28.36 -1.94
CA ILE A 753 11.47 -28.51 -3.37
C ILE A 753 11.91 -29.93 -3.72
N PHE A 754 12.53 -30.68 -2.81
CA PHE A 754 12.90 -32.08 -3.05
C PHE A 754 11.68 -33.02 -3.02
N ALA A 755 10.59 -32.62 -2.37
CA ALA A 755 9.35 -33.38 -2.32
C ALA A 755 8.45 -33.14 -3.55
N GLU A 756 8.61 -32.03 -4.26
CA GLU A 756 7.84 -31.69 -5.47
C GLU A 756 8.53 -32.17 -6.75
N THR A 757 7.76 -32.52 -7.78
CA THR A 757 8.33 -32.81 -9.10
C THR A 757 8.71 -31.52 -9.82
N SER A 758 9.73 -31.58 -10.68
CA SER A 758 10.18 -30.41 -11.46
C SER A 758 9.07 -29.79 -12.32
N GLU A 759 8.12 -30.60 -12.83
CA GLU A 759 6.99 -30.11 -13.62
C GLU A 759 5.95 -29.36 -12.78
N GLU A 760 5.64 -29.83 -11.57
CA GLU A 760 4.67 -29.19 -10.68
C GLU A 760 5.16 -27.82 -10.19
N GLN A 761 6.46 -27.72 -9.91
CA GLN A 761 7.11 -26.46 -9.52
C GLN A 761 6.99 -25.40 -10.62
N ILE A 762 7.42 -25.77 -11.83
CA ILE A 762 7.37 -24.90 -13.02
C ILE A 762 5.94 -24.42 -13.27
N SER A 763 4.95 -25.31 -13.13
CA SER A 763 3.53 -24.99 -13.31
C SER A 763 3.02 -23.94 -12.31
N LYS A 764 3.34 -24.11 -11.01
CA LYS A 764 2.93 -23.16 -9.95
C LYS A 764 3.58 -21.78 -10.12
N GLU A 765 4.87 -21.73 -10.46
CA GLU A 765 5.60 -20.48 -10.74
C GLU A 765 4.96 -19.75 -11.94
N ASP A 766 4.74 -20.47 -13.04
CA ASP A 766 4.13 -19.96 -14.26
C ASP A 766 2.73 -19.38 -14.01
N ASP A 767 1.88 -20.07 -13.23
CA ASP A 767 0.52 -19.63 -12.94
C ASP A 767 0.48 -18.33 -12.13
N GLN A 768 1.39 -18.17 -11.16
CA GLN A 768 1.51 -16.93 -10.39
C GLN A 768 1.97 -15.77 -11.27
N LEU A 769 2.98 -15.99 -12.11
CA LEU A 769 3.49 -15.00 -13.07
C LEU A 769 2.39 -14.56 -14.05
N LYS A 770 1.66 -15.53 -14.65
CA LYS A 770 0.54 -15.29 -15.58
C LYS A 770 -0.60 -14.52 -14.92
N SER A 771 -0.93 -14.86 -13.67
CA SER A 771 -1.96 -14.16 -12.89
C SER A 771 -1.58 -12.70 -12.63
N LEU A 772 -0.34 -12.45 -12.18
CA LEU A 772 0.15 -11.11 -11.91
C LEU A 772 0.21 -10.26 -13.20
N ALA A 773 0.68 -10.83 -14.32
CA ALA A 773 0.70 -10.19 -15.62
C ALA A 773 -0.70 -9.77 -16.10
N ASN A 774 -1.68 -10.65 -15.94
CA ASN A 774 -3.08 -10.36 -16.23
C ASN A 774 -3.63 -9.24 -15.34
N ASN A 775 -3.32 -9.23 -14.05
CA ASN A 775 -3.80 -8.20 -13.14
C ASN A 775 -3.19 -6.83 -13.50
N LYS A 776 -1.86 -6.73 -13.65
CA LYS A 776 -1.16 -5.50 -14.07
C LYS A 776 -1.75 -4.92 -15.36
N THR A 777 -1.99 -5.78 -16.35
CA THR A 777 -2.58 -5.38 -17.64
C THR A 777 -4.01 -4.86 -17.50
N ASN A 778 -4.85 -5.51 -16.69
CA ASN A 778 -6.23 -5.08 -16.48
C ASN A 778 -6.32 -3.76 -15.70
N TYR A 779 -5.52 -3.55 -14.65
CA TYR A 779 -5.47 -2.25 -13.99
C TYR A 779 -4.95 -1.16 -14.92
N MET A 780 -3.96 -1.46 -15.79
CA MET A 780 -3.45 -0.47 -16.75
C MET A 780 -4.53 -0.01 -17.72
N ASN A 781 -5.39 -0.93 -18.17
CA ASN A 781 -6.56 -0.57 -18.98
C ASN A 781 -7.53 0.36 -18.24
N ILE A 782 -7.75 0.14 -16.95
CA ILE A 782 -8.66 0.98 -16.14
C ILE A 782 -8.05 2.37 -15.98
N ASP A 783 -6.78 2.45 -15.61
CA ASP A 783 -6.10 3.73 -15.36
C ASP A 783 -5.95 4.55 -16.62
N LEU A 784 -5.62 3.94 -17.77
CA LEU A 784 -5.60 4.63 -19.05
C LEU A 784 -6.95 5.26 -19.37
N LYS A 785 -8.05 4.53 -19.19
CA LYS A 785 -9.40 5.05 -19.43
C LYS A 785 -9.74 6.21 -18.50
N GLN A 786 -9.35 6.10 -17.22
CA GLN A 786 -9.61 7.15 -16.23
C GLN A 786 -8.77 8.40 -16.50
N MET A 787 -7.48 8.23 -16.82
CA MET A 787 -6.57 9.31 -17.22
C MET A 787 -7.12 10.08 -18.43
N LEU A 788 -7.46 9.38 -19.51
CA LEU A 788 -8.07 9.99 -20.69
C LEU A 788 -9.40 10.67 -20.38
N SER A 789 -10.22 10.09 -19.49
CA SER A 789 -11.47 10.72 -19.06
C SER A 789 -11.25 12.00 -18.25
N ARG A 790 -10.18 12.08 -17.43
CA ARG A 790 -9.80 13.29 -16.70
C ARG A 790 -9.38 14.38 -17.66
N ILE A 791 -8.48 14.06 -18.59
CA ILE A 791 -7.97 15.01 -19.58
C ILE A 791 -9.12 15.61 -20.42
N ASN A 792 -10.06 14.77 -20.85
CA ASN A 792 -11.20 15.20 -21.66
C ASN A 792 -12.38 15.79 -20.85
N SER A 793 -12.28 15.91 -19.52
CA SER A 793 -13.39 16.35 -18.68
C SER A 793 -13.53 17.87 -18.66
N LEU A 794 -14.73 18.38 -18.95
CA LEU A 794 -15.06 19.81 -18.80
C LEU A 794 -15.32 20.23 -17.34
N LYS A 795 -15.32 19.28 -16.39
CA LYS A 795 -15.76 19.48 -15.00
C LYS A 795 -14.62 19.62 -13.99
N ILE A 796 -13.37 19.58 -14.44
CA ILE A 796 -12.18 19.72 -13.59
C ILE A 796 -11.46 21.03 -13.89
N SER A 797 -10.62 21.48 -12.97
CA SER A 797 -9.85 22.72 -13.18
C SER A 797 -8.84 22.56 -14.32
N GLN A 798 -8.46 23.70 -14.92
CA GLN A 798 -7.45 23.75 -15.97
C GLN A 798 -6.12 23.12 -15.53
N GLN A 799 -5.67 23.42 -14.30
CA GLN A 799 -4.47 22.83 -13.71
C GLN A 799 -4.54 21.30 -13.64
N GLU A 800 -5.68 20.73 -13.23
CA GLU A 800 -5.82 19.27 -13.13
C GLU A 800 -5.78 18.56 -14.49
N LYS A 801 -6.21 19.25 -15.56
CA LYS A 801 -6.05 18.75 -16.92
C LYS A 801 -4.57 18.77 -17.33
N GLU A 802 -3.88 19.88 -17.10
CA GLU A 802 -2.46 20.03 -17.41
C GLU A 802 -1.60 19.00 -16.67
N ASP A 803 -1.89 18.75 -15.39
CA ASP A 803 -1.24 17.71 -14.60
C ASP A 803 -1.46 16.32 -15.22
N ALA A 804 -2.69 15.99 -15.61
CA ALA A 804 -3.01 14.70 -16.23
C ALA A 804 -2.38 14.54 -17.63
N ILE A 805 -2.26 15.62 -18.40
CA ILE A 805 -1.56 15.67 -19.69
C ILE A 805 -0.07 15.41 -19.48
N TYR A 806 0.54 16.10 -18.52
CA TYR A 806 1.95 15.91 -18.17
C TYR A 806 2.22 14.46 -17.75
N GLU A 807 1.34 13.85 -16.95
CA GLU A 807 1.43 12.43 -16.59
C GLU A 807 1.45 11.50 -17.80
N TYR A 808 0.50 11.72 -18.70
CA TYR A 808 0.34 10.91 -19.90
C TYR A 808 1.59 10.99 -20.79
N GLU A 809 2.11 12.20 -21.04
CA GLU A 809 3.32 12.40 -21.85
C GLU A 809 4.57 11.86 -21.17
N LYS A 810 4.73 12.07 -19.85
CA LYS A 810 5.84 11.50 -19.08
C LYS A 810 5.87 9.97 -19.17
N MET A 811 4.71 9.32 -19.06
CA MET A 811 4.60 7.87 -19.20
C MET A 811 5.06 7.38 -20.57
N ARG A 812 4.65 8.07 -21.64
CA ARG A 812 5.05 7.74 -23.01
C ARG A 812 6.55 7.89 -23.21
N GLU A 813 7.14 8.98 -22.71
CA GLU A 813 8.58 9.22 -22.78
C GLU A 813 9.37 8.14 -22.02
N LEU A 814 8.93 7.76 -20.82
CA LEU A 814 9.59 6.70 -20.04
C LEU A 814 9.56 5.35 -20.75
N CYS A 815 8.47 5.01 -21.43
CA CYS A 815 8.38 3.77 -22.20
C CYS A 815 9.32 3.76 -23.41
N LEU A 816 9.56 4.91 -24.05
CA LEU A 816 10.56 5.04 -25.12
C LEU A 816 11.99 4.86 -24.62
N LYS A 817 12.29 5.42 -23.45
CA LYS A 817 13.62 5.30 -22.83
C LYS A 817 13.88 3.88 -22.33
N TYR A 818 12.85 3.22 -21.82
CA TYR A 818 12.96 1.95 -21.11
C TYR A 818 11.92 0.92 -21.57
N PRO A 819 11.99 0.41 -22.81
CA PRO A 819 11.08 -0.64 -23.26
C PRO A 819 11.21 -1.95 -22.47
N THR A 820 12.42 -2.21 -21.96
CA THR A 820 12.76 -3.30 -21.05
C THR A 820 13.63 -2.79 -19.91
N ILE A 821 13.53 -3.41 -18.72
CA ILE A 821 14.18 -2.94 -17.48
C ILE A 821 14.70 -4.11 -16.66
N SER A 822 15.93 -4.01 -16.14
CA SER A 822 16.45 -4.96 -15.16
C SER A 822 15.85 -4.72 -13.79
N LEU A 823 15.51 -5.78 -13.06
CA LEU A 823 15.02 -5.72 -11.68
C LEU A 823 15.97 -4.97 -10.75
N GLN A 824 17.29 -5.09 -10.97
CA GLN A 824 18.31 -4.45 -10.12
C GLN A 824 18.42 -2.93 -10.33
N HIS A 825 18.09 -2.45 -11.53
CA HIS A 825 18.31 -1.06 -11.94
C HIS A 825 17.00 -0.37 -12.33
N GLN A 826 15.87 -0.81 -11.75
CA GLN A 826 14.57 -0.24 -12.05
C GLN A 826 14.51 1.24 -11.65
N PRO A 827 14.23 2.18 -12.57
CA PRO A 827 14.08 3.57 -12.21
C PRO A 827 12.87 3.79 -11.28
N CYS A 828 12.94 4.82 -10.44
CA CYS A 828 11.88 5.16 -9.49
C CYS A 828 10.70 5.85 -10.18
N ASP A 829 9.84 5.10 -10.87
CA ASP A 829 8.56 5.58 -11.40
C ASP A 829 7.47 4.50 -11.38
N LYS A 830 6.24 4.91 -11.04
CA LYS A 830 5.03 4.09 -10.98
C LYS A 830 4.76 3.26 -12.23
N ILE A 831 5.08 3.77 -13.43
CA ILE A 831 4.74 3.05 -14.66
C ILE A 831 5.44 1.69 -14.73
N PHE A 832 6.64 1.58 -14.15
CA PHE A 832 7.42 0.35 -14.17
C PHE A 832 6.82 -0.74 -13.27
N ASN A 833 6.01 -0.38 -12.27
CA ASN A 833 5.23 -1.35 -11.49
C ASN A 833 4.22 -2.12 -12.37
N ARG A 834 3.86 -1.58 -13.54
CA ARG A 834 2.96 -2.21 -14.53
C ARG A 834 3.68 -3.10 -15.54
N TYR A 835 5.00 -3.15 -15.53
CA TYR A 835 5.77 -4.03 -16.41
C TYR A 835 5.64 -5.49 -15.94
N ILE A 836 5.78 -6.41 -16.86
CA ILE A 836 5.64 -7.85 -16.64
C ILE A 836 7.05 -8.44 -16.54
N ARG A 837 7.26 -9.32 -15.55
CA ARG A 837 8.47 -10.15 -15.48
C ARG A 837 8.37 -11.22 -16.56
N ILE A 838 9.41 -11.35 -17.37
CA ILE A 838 9.48 -12.30 -18.48
C ILE A 838 10.49 -13.41 -18.16
N LEU A 839 10.29 -14.59 -18.74
CA LEU A 839 11.20 -15.73 -18.59
C LEU A 839 12.19 -15.82 -19.76
N ASP A 840 11.75 -15.39 -20.94
CA ASP A 840 12.57 -15.27 -22.15
C ASP A 840 12.83 -13.79 -22.42
N PRO A 841 14.09 -13.32 -22.46
CA PRO A 841 14.43 -11.92 -22.70
C PRO A 841 13.99 -11.43 -24.10
N THR A 842 13.71 -12.34 -25.03
CA THR A 842 13.24 -11.99 -26.39
C THR A 842 11.78 -11.55 -26.43
N GLY A 843 10.96 -11.86 -25.40
CA GLY A 843 9.59 -11.38 -25.29
C GLY A 843 8.61 -12.39 -24.70
N TYR A 844 7.32 -12.14 -24.93
CA TYR A 844 6.22 -13.03 -24.51
C TYR A 844 5.02 -12.89 -25.43
N CYS A 845 4.16 -13.91 -25.49
CA CYS A 845 2.94 -13.86 -26.29
C CYS A 845 1.67 -13.85 -25.43
N PHE A 846 0.57 -13.32 -25.97
CA PHE A 846 -0.69 -13.20 -25.25
C PHE A 846 -1.93 -13.29 -26.15
N LYS A 847 -3.07 -13.57 -25.53
CA LYS A 847 -4.40 -13.37 -26.14
C LYS A 847 -5.40 -12.82 -25.13
N PHE A 848 -6.40 -12.09 -25.63
CA PHE A 848 -7.55 -11.70 -24.81
C PHE A 848 -8.65 -12.75 -24.97
N ASP A 849 -9.01 -13.41 -23.87
CA ASP A 849 -10.15 -14.32 -23.79
C ASP A 849 -11.44 -13.50 -23.61
N VAL A 850 -12.25 -13.43 -24.66
CA VAL A 850 -13.48 -12.63 -24.67
C VAL A 850 -14.54 -13.17 -23.70
N GLN A 851 -14.61 -14.50 -23.52
CA GLN A 851 -15.60 -15.13 -22.65
C GLN A 851 -15.26 -14.88 -21.18
N MET A 852 -14.00 -15.10 -20.81
CA MET A 852 -13.52 -14.87 -19.45
C MET A 852 -13.25 -13.39 -19.15
N LYS A 853 -13.17 -12.55 -20.18
CA LYS A 853 -12.75 -11.14 -20.12
C LYS A 853 -11.38 -10.97 -19.46
N LYS A 854 -10.43 -11.84 -19.81
CA LYS A 854 -9.09 -11.89 -19.20
C LYS A 854 -8.00 -12.03 -20.26
N TYR A 855 -6.83 -11.52 -19.96
CA TYR A 855 -5.63 -11.75 -20.74
C TYR A 855 -5.00 -13.10 -20.34
N LYS A 856 -4.64 -13.91 -21.33
CA LYS A 856 -3.88 -15.15 -21.16
C LYS A 856 -2.48 -14.92 -21.72
N PHE A 857 -1.47 -15.27 -20.93
CA PHE A 857 -0.05 -15.06 -21.25
C PHE A 857 0.65 -16.40 -21.40
N GLU A 858 1.67 -16.42 -22.25
CA GLU A 858 2.63 -17.50 -22.38
C GLU A 858 4.04 -16.91 -22.45
N PHE A 859 4.93 -17.47 -21.64
CA PHE A 859 6.28 -16.96 -21.42
C PHE A 859 7.37 -17.91 -21.93
N ARG A 860 7.02 -19.19 -22.20
CA ARG A 860 7.98 -20.21 -22.65
C ARG A 860 7.80 -20.58 -24.12
N ASP A 861 6.55 -20.62 -24.59
CA ASP A 861 6.22 -20.86 -26.00
C ASP A 861 5.68 -19.58 -26.67
N LEU A 862 6.58 -18.85 -27.33
CA LEU A 862 6.26 -17.59 -28.01
C LEU A 862 5.34 -17.75 -29.22
N ASN A 863 5.16 -18.99 -29.71
CA ASN A 863 4.31 -19.29 -30.87
C ASN A 863 2.87 -19.66 -30.47
N LYS A 864 2.61 -19.87 -29.18
CA LYS A 864 1.30 -20.30 -28.67
C LYS A 864 0.17 -19.33 -29.02
N TYR A 865 0.45 -18.03 -29.04
CA TYR A 865 -0.52 -16.99 -29.37
C TYR A 865 0.02 -16.03 -30.45
N ARG A 866 -0.89 -15.49 -31.27
CA ARG A 866 -0.54 -14.57 -32.36
C ARG A 866 -0.01 -13.22 -31.91
N ASN A 867 -0.45 -12.70 -30.77
CA ASN A 867 0.02 -11.39 -30.31
C ASN A 867 1.33 -11.58 -29.54
N LEU A 868 2.41 -11.06 -30.09
CA LEU A 868 3.75 -11.14 -29.53
C LEU A 868 4.23 -9.75 -29.13
N ILE A 869 4.83 -9.64 -27.95
CA ILE A 869 5.46 -8.41 -27.47
C ILE A 869 6.96 -8.64 -27.46
N ASN A 870 7.64 -8.02 -28.41
CA ASN A 870 9.08 -8.03 -28.59
C ASN A 870 9.52 -6.83 -29.45
N GLU A 871 10.82 -6.69 -29.65
CA GLU A 871 11.41 -5.63 -30.46
C GLU A 871 10.94 -5.69 -31.92
N ALA A 872 10.89 -6.88 -32.52
CA ALA A 872 10.51 -7.06 -33.92
C ALA A 872 9.09 -6.53 -34.22
N ASN A 873 8.13 -6.74 -33.30
CA ASN A 873 6.75 -6.24 -33.44
C ASN A 873 6.57 -4.77 -33.05
N SER A 874 7.65 -4.10 -32.64
CA SER A 874 7.63 -2.73 -32.13
C SER A 874 7.87 -1.66 -33.20
N THR A 875 8.24 -2.05 -34.42
CA THR A 875 8.73 -1.20 -35.54
C THR A 875 10.10 -0.54 -35.31
N LEU A 876 10.64 -0.57 -34.09
CA LEU A 876 11.96 0.01 -33.75
C LEU A 876 13.09 -0.44 -34.71
N PRO A 877 13.24 -1.74 -35.07
CA PRO A 877 14.34 -2.16 -35.93
C PRO A 877 14.30 -1.54 -37.33
N ILE A 878 13.11 -1.23 -37.85
CA ILE A 878 12.95 -0.54 -39.14
C ILE A 878 13.34 0.92 -38.99
N LEU A 879 12.83 1.60 -37.95
CA LEU A 879 13.11 3.00 -37.66
C LEU A 879 14.60 3.27 -37.46
N MET A 880 15.32 2.36 -36.80
CA MET A 880 16.74 2.50 -36.50
C MET A 880 17.67 2.32 -37.72
N LYS A 881 17.15 1.87 -38.87
CA LYS A 881 17.92 1.87 -40.13
C LYS A 881 18.12 3.27 -40.70
N ASN A 882 17.20 4.20 -40.40
CA ASN A 882 17.34 5.59 -40.81
C ASN A 882 18.32 6.33 -39.86
N ASN A 883 19.40 6.88 -40.42
CA ASN A 883 20.45 7.53 -39.64
C ASN A 883 19.98 8.79 -38.90
N VAL A 884 19.04 9.55 -39.47
CA VAL A 884 18.46 10.74 -38.84
C VAL A 884 17.68 10.35 -37.59
N VAL A 885 16.76 9.38 -37.74
CA VAL A 885 15.94 8.87 -36.63
C VAL A 885 16.82 8.26 -35.55
N LYS A 886 17.79 7.43 -35.92
CA LYS A 886 18.71 6.79 -34.97
C LYS A 886 19.49 7.83 -34.15
N LYS A 887 20.05 8.86 -34.81
CA LYS A 887 20.76 9.93 -34.13
C LYS A 887 19.85 10.71 -33.17
N PHE A 888 18.64 11.05 -33.62
CA PHE A 888 17.66 11.73 -32.78
C PHE A 888 17.31 10.93 -31.52
N PHE A 889 17.14 9.61 -31.65
CA PHE A 889 16.88 8.74 -30.50
C PHE A 889 18.06 8.72 -29.51
N GLN A 890 19.29 8.64 -30.02
CA GLN A 890 20.50 8.68 -29.18
C GLN A 890 20.64 10.01 -28.45
N ASP A 891 20.45 11.14 -29.15
CA ASP A 891 20.56 12.49 -28.58
C ASP A 891 19.52 12.76 -27.48
N ASN A 892 18.34 12.12 -27.56
CA ASN A 892 17.28 12.23 -26.56
C ASN A 892 17.31 11.12 -25.48
N GLY A 893 18.28 10.19 -25.56
CA GLY A 893 18.40 9.06 -24.64
C GLY A 893 17.28 8.02 -24.75
N TYR A 894 16.63 7.92 -25.92
CA TYR A 894 15.64 6.88 -26.20
C TYR A 894 16.31 5.55 -26.54
N ALA A 895 15.61 4.45 -26.31
CA ALA A 895 16.13 3.13 -26.61
C ALA A 895 16.20 2.91 -28.13
N THR A 896 17.38 2.47 -28.61
CA THR A 896 17.60 2.06 -29.99
C THR A 896 17.51 0.55 -30.18
N GLU A 897 17.36 -0.21 -29.10
CA GLU A 897 17.16 -1.66 -29.08
C GLU A 897 16.43 -2.09 -27.79
N PHE A 898 15.88 -3.30 -27.76
CA PHE A 898 15.37 -3.89 -26.52
C PHE A 898 16.49 -4.66 -25.84
N LYS A 899 16.93 -4.17 -24.67
CA LYS A 899 17.97 -4.86 -23.89
C LYS A 899 17.42 -6.17 -23.30
N PRO A 900 18.21 -7.24 -23.21
CA PRO A 900 17.81 -8.51 -22.59
C PRO A 900 17.71 -8.32 -21.07
N ASN A 901 16.51 -8.02 -20.60
CA ASN A 901 16.22 -7.57 -19.24
C ASN A 901 15.05 -8.35 -18.64
N ASP A 902 14.87 -8.26 -17.33
CA ASP A 902 13.90 -9.06 -16.56
C ASP A 902 12.44 -8.61 -16.73
N LEU A 903 12.23 -7.32 -17.01
CA LEU A 903 10.92 -6.69 -17.10
C LEU A 903 10.68 -6.12 -18.50
N MET A 904 9.46 -6.29 -19.02
CA MET A 904 9.02 -5.74 -20.30
C MET A 904 7.63 -5.10 -20.16
N MET A 905 7.36 -4.08 -20.98
CA MET A 905 6.07 -3.40 -21.05
C MET A 905 4.90 -4.40 -21.20
N ASN A 906 3.81 -4.17 -20.47
CA ASN A 906 2.59 -4.95 -20.66
C ASN A 906 1.86 -4.60 -21.99
N PRO A 907 0.88 -5.41 -22.44
CA PRO A 907 0.20 -5.19 -23.72
C PRO A 907 -0.48 -3.84 -23.90
N VAL A 908 -1.00 -3.25 -22.82
CA VAL A 908 -1.68 -1.96 -22.86
C VAL A 908 -0.66 -0.84 -23.06
N ILE A 909 0.47 -0.90 -22.36
CA ILE A 909 1.57 0.06 -22.49
C ILE A 909 2.18 -0.03 -23.88
N PHE A 910 2.53 -1.24 -24.32
CA PHE A 910 3.14 -1.47 -25.63
C PHE A 910 2.29 -0.90 -26.76
N LYS A 911 0.97 -1.19 -26.74
CA LYS A 911 0.06 -0.77 -27.81
C LYS A 911 -0.28 0.72 -27.77
N ASN A 912 -0.65 1.25 -26.59
CA ASN A 912 -1.24 2.59 -26.50
C ASN A 912 -0.21 3.69 -26.25
N PHE A 913 0.94 3.35 -25.66
CA PHE A 913 2.02 4.31 -25.41
C PHE A 913 3.15 4.09 -26.40
N TYR A 914 3.86 2.97 -26.28
CA TYR A 914 5.13 2.75 -26.98
C TYR A 914 4.99 2.79 -28.51
N LYS A 915 4.11 1.97 -29.10
CA LYS A 915 3.93 1.89 -30.56
C LYS A 915 3.40 3.20 -31.17
N ALA A 916 2.64 3.99 -30.41
CA ALA A 916 2.15 5.28 -30.85
C ALA A 916 3.29 6.30 -30.88
N VAL A 917 3.94 6.50 -29.73
CA VAL A 917 4.95 7.54 -29.55
C VAL A 917 6.23 7.30 -30.37
N ILE A 918 6.60 6.04 -30.63
CA ILE A 918 7.79 5.73 -31.43
C ILE A 918 7.67 6.23 -32.87
N GLY A 919 6.49 6.07 -33.48
CA GLY A 919 6.22 6.58 -34.82
C GLY A 919 6.19 8.11 -34.85
N GLU A 920 5.54 8.72 -33.85
CA GLU A 920 5.50 10.17 -33.69
C GLU A 920 6.90 10.79 -33.56
N LYS A 921 7.81 10.19 -32.79
CA LYS A 921 9.19 10.67 -32.62
C LYS A 921 10.06 10.43 -33.85
N ALA A 922 9.84 9.34 -34.59
CA ALA A 922 10.51 9.16 -35.88
C ALA A 922 10.06 10.20 -36.90
N GLY A 923 8.75 10.50 -36.98
CA GLY A 923 8.22 11.55 -37.85
C GLY A 923 8.75 12.93 -37.51
N GLU A 924 8.80 13.27 -36.22
CA GLU A 924 9.41 14.51 -35.73
C GLU A 924 10.89 14.64 -36.14
N ALA A 925 11.67 13.57 -35.99
CA ALA A 925 13.08 13.55 -36.37
C ALA A 925 13.27 13.81 -37.87
N ILE A 926 12.49 13.14 -38.73
CA ILE A 926 12.59 13.28 -40.19
C ILE A 926 12.20 14.70 -40.61
N ILE A 927 11.02 15.19 -40.22
CA ILE A 927 10.52 16.51 -40.63
C ILE A 927 11.47 17.62 -40.17
N ASN A 928 11.95 17.58 -38.93
CA ASN A 928 12.87 18.62 -38.42
C ASN A 928 14.26 18.56 -39.06
N SER A 929 14.68 17.43 -39.64
CA SER A 929 15.98 17.29 -40.29
C SER A 929 16.02 17.88 -41.70
N GLU A 930 14.88 17.90 -42.40
CA GLU A 930 14.80 18.24 -43.82
C GLU A 930 14.59 19.76 -44.06
N SER A 931 14.22 20.53 -43.02
CA SER A 931 14.11 22.00 -43.14
C SER A 931 14.33 22.74 -41.83
N ASN A 932 15.21 23.76 -41.85
CA ASN A 932 15.37 24.71 -40.73
C ASN A 932 14.22 25.71 -40.61
N SER A 933 13.39 25.85 -41.66
CA SER A 933 12.35 26.88 -41.75
C SER A 933 11.00 26.45 -41.19
N ILE A 934 10.73 25.15 -41.12
CA ILE A 934 9.47 24.59 -40.63
C ILE A 934 9.78 23.76 -39.39
N LYS A 935 9.36 24.26 -38.23
CA LYS A 935 9.46 23.55 -36.96
C LYS A 935 8.08 23.08 -36.52
N ILE A 936 8.01 21.82 -36.14
CA ILE A 936 6.81 21.25 -35.55
C ILE A 936 6.98 21.18 -34.03
N SER A 937 5.89 21.37 -33.30
CA SER A 937 5.87 21.24 -31.84
C SER A 937 4.73 20.33 -31.41
N ARG A 938 4.96 19.49 -30.40
CA ARG A 938 3.93 18.63 -29.81
C ARG A 938 2.72 19.47 -29.43
N TYR A 939 1.54 19.06 -29.89
CA TYR A 939 0.31 19.78 -29.58
C TYR A 939 -0.23 19.38 -28.19
N THR A 940 -0.14 20.30 -27.23
CA THR A 940 -0.48 20.03 -25.82
C THR A 940 -1.62 20.90 -25.29
N SER A 941 -2.40 21.55 -26.16
CA SER A 941 -3.52 22.38 -25.73
C SER A 941 -4.54 21.56 -24.92
N SER A 942 -4.89 22.04 -23.73
CA SER A 942 -5.82 21.39 -22.81
C SER A 942 -7.24 21.24 -23.35
N ASP A 943 -7.63 22.10 -24.30
CA ASP A 943 -8.98 22.13 -24.86
C ASP A 943 -9.15 21.07 -25.96
N PHE A 944 -8.03 20.61 -26.55
CA PHE A 944 -8.01 19.69 -27.68
C PHE A 944 -6.87 18.66 -27.58
N PHE A 945 -6.52 18.21 -26.37
CA PHE A 945 -5.46 17.22 -26.17
C PHE A 945 -5.78 15.89 -26.87
N GLU A 946 -4.76 15.22 -27.44
CA GLU A 946 -4.90 13.97 -28.24
C GLU A 946 -5.82 14.08 -29.47
N VAL A 947 -6.17 15.31 -29.90
CA VAL A 947 -6.89 15.52 -31.16
C VAL A 947 -5.94 15.35 -32.35
N PHE A 948 -4.74 15.94 -32.29
CA PHE A 948 -3.65 15.77 -33.26
C PHE A 948 -2.30 15.68 -32.54
N ASP A 949 -1.26 15.19 -33.22
CA ASP A 949 0.04 14.91 -32.61
C ASP A 949 0.90 16.18 -32.51
N TYR A 950 1.06 16.90 -33.61
CA TYR A 950 1.91 18.09 -33.70
C TYR A 950 1.21 19.26 -34.39
N GLN A 951 1.69 20.47 -34.15
CA GLN A 951 1.32 21.69 -34.85
C GLN A 951 2.54 22.34 -35.51
N VAL A 952 2.32 23.06 -36.60
CA VAL A 952 3.38 23.81 -37.29
C VAL A 952 3.39 25.27 -36.79
N GLY A 953 4.41 25.65 -36.03
CA GLY A 953 4.50 26.98 -35.43
C GLY A 953 3.27 27.32 -34.57
N SER A 954 2.72 28.53 -34.75
CA SER A 954 1.45 28.98 -34.16
C SER A 954 0.27 28.93 -35.12
N ASN A 955 0.43 28.29 -36.29
CA ASN A 955 -0.59 28.23 -37.33
C ASN A 955 -1.58 27.10 -37.04
N ARG A 956 -2.79 27.15 -37.58
CA ARG A 956 -3.79 26.06 -37.40
C ARG A 956 -3.57 24.89 -38.36
N ILE A 957 -2.29 24.56 -38.58
CA ILE A 957 -1.84 23.44 -39.40
C ILE A 957 -1.36 22.33 -38.47
N PHE A 958 -1.98 21.15 -38.57
CA PHE A 958 -1.70 20.02 -37.68
C PHE A 958 -1.15 18.81 -38.42
N ILE A 959 -0.41 17.98 -37.69
CA ILE A 959 0.16 16.72 -38.18
C ILE A 959 -0.27 15.59 -37.24
N ASP A 960 -0.71 14.49 -37.83
CA ASP A 960 -1.15 13.26 -37.17
C ASP A 960 -0.32 12.10 -37.75
N PHE A 961 0.69 11.66 -37.00
CA PHE A 961 1.56 10.57 -37.43
C PHE A 961 0.86 9.22 -37.23
N LYS A 962 1.16 8.27 -38.10
CA LYS A 962 0.61 6.93 -38.09
C LYS A 962 1.71 5.91 -38.32
N ASN A 963 1.60 4.77 -37.65
CA ASN A 963 2.56 3.69 -37.72
C ASN A 963 1.82 2.42 -38.12
N TRP A 964 1.26 2.44 -39.33
CA TRP A 964 0.45 1.35 -39.88
C TRP A 964 1.34 0.30 -40.54
N ASP A 965 0.85 -0.94 -40.56
CA ASP A 965 1.44 -2.00 -41.38
C ASP A 965 0.82 -1.98 -42.79
N GLU A 966 1.47 -2.68 -43.73
CA GLU A 966 1.05 -2.76 -45.13
C GLU A 966 -0.29 -3.48 -45.33
N SER A 967 -0.79 -4.21 -44.31
CA SER A 967 -2.08 -4.91 -44.35
C SER A 967 -3.25 -4.03 -43.92
N TYR A 968 -2.99 -2.80 -43.47
CA TYR A 968 -4.00 -1.87 -42.97
C TYR A 968 -4.75 -1.19 -44.12
N ASP A 969 -5.65 -1.93 -44.75
CA ASP A 969 -6.60 -1.40 -45.74
C ASP A 969 -7.83 -0.83 -45.02
N GLN A 970 -7.74 0.42 -44.54
CA GLN A 970 -8.90 1.12 -44.02
C GLN A 970 -9.65 1.81 -45.15
N THR A 971 -10.89 1.39 -45.34
CA THR A 971 -11.92 2.13 -46.06
C THR A 971 -11.83 3.62 -45.71
N VAL A 972 -11.34 4.39 -46.69
CA VAL A 972 -10.96 5.80 -46.61
C VAL A 972 -12.04 6.66 -45.93
N ASP A 973 -13.31 6.29 -46.09
CA ASP A 973 -14.46 7.03 -45.53
C ASP A 973 -14.54 7.06 -44.00
N GLY A 974 -14.26 5.94 -43.32
CA GLY A 974 -14.42 5.85 -41.86
C GLY A 974 -13.38 6.66 -41.09
N MET A 975 -12.15 6.66 -41.60
CA MET A 975 -11.04 7.44 -41.05
C MET A 975 -11.19 8.93 -41.36
N LEU A 976 -11.49 9.27 -42.62
CA LEU A 976 -11.68 10.67 -43.04
C LEU A 976 -12.82 11.34 -42.27
N LYS A 977 -13.90 10.60 -41.97
CA LYS A 977 -14.99 11.13 -41.13
C LYS A 977 -14.50 11.52 -39.72
N LYS A 978 -13.63 10.72 -39.10
CA LYS A 978 -13.06 11.04 -37.78
C LYS A 978 -12.09 12.21 -37.86
N ILE A 979 -11.24 12.27 -38.89
CA ILE A 979 -10.31 13.39 -39.10
C ILE A 979 -11.09 14.69 -39.33
N ARG A 980 -12.13 14.68 -40.18
CA ARG A 980 -13.01 15.84 -40.39
C ARG A 980 -13.63 16.33 -39.09
N GLN A 981 -14.15 15.43 -38.25
CA GLN A 981 -14.67 15.80 -36.93
C GLN A 981 -13.61 16.45 -36.02
N LYS A 982 -12.35 16.01 -36.09
CA LYS A 982 -11.22 16.62 -35.35
C LYS A 982 -10.88 18.01 -35.90
N LEU A 983 -10.90 18.14 -37.22
CA LEU A 983 -10.62 19.37 -37.97
C LEU A 983 -11.66 20.46 -37.64
N ASP A 984 -12.95 20.10 -37.65
CA ASP A 984 -14.07 20.98 -37.29
C ASP A 984 -13.97 21.45 -35.83
N LYS A 985 -13.57 20.57 -34.91
CA LYS A 985 -13.40 20.91 -33.49
C LYS A 985 -12.29 21.92 -33.23
N THR A 986 -11.19 21.83 -33.98
CA THR A 986 -9.99 22.66 -33.80
C THR A 986 -9.98 23.91 -34.67
N ASN A 987 -10.98 24.04 -35.55
CA ASN A 987 -11.04 25.06 -36.60
C ASN A 987 -9.74 25.12 -37.42
N ALA A 988 -9.19 23.94 -37.73
CA ALA A 988 -7.91 23.82 -38.43
C ALA A 988 -8.02 24.26 -39.90
N ASP A 989 -6.93 24.84 -40.40
CA ASP A 989 -6.83 25.26 -41.80
C ASP A 989 -6.39 24.09 -42.68
N LYS A 990 -5.48 23.25 -42.15
CA LYS A 990 -4.98 22.06 -42.84
C LYS A 990 -4.51 20.98 -41.86
N VAL A 991 -4.68 19.71 -42.21
CA VAL A 991 -4.23 18.55 -41.44
C VAL A 991 -3.47 17.59 -42.36
N PHE A 992 -2.27 17.21 -41.93
CA PHE A 992 -1.48 16.14 -42.55
C PHE A 992 -1.63 14.85 -41.74
N VAL A 993 -2.06 13.79 -42.39
CA VAL A 993 -2.07 12.43 -41.82
C VAL A 993 -0.94 11.66 -42.46
N ILE A 994 0.10 11.39 -41.69
CA ILE A 994 1.38 10.92 -42.23
C ILE A 994 1.69 9.53 -41.68
N ASN A 995 1.67 8.52 -42.54
CA ASN A 995 2.20 7.22 -42.14
C ASN A 995 3.74 7.24 -42.21
N ILE A 996 4.41 6.61 -41.24
CA ILE A 996 5.88 6.71 -41.11
C ILE A 996 6.59 5.90 -42.18
N PHE A 997 6.17 4.66 -42.45
CA PHE A 997 6.82 3.82 -43.46
C PHE A 997 5.84 2.96 -44.25
N ALA A 998 6.17 2.71 -45.52
CA ALA A 998 5.54 1.74 -46.43
C ALA A 998 6.53 1.40 -47.57
N ASP A 999 6.46 0.21 -48.16
CA ASP A 999 7.30 -0.14 -49.33
C ASP A 999 6.56 -0.03 -50.68
N ASN A 1000 5.24 0.15 -50.70
CA ASN A 1000 4.44 0.23 -51.92
C ASN A 1000 4.35 1.66 -52.51
N ASP A 1001 4.14 1.75 -53.83
CA ASP A 1001 3.90 3.00 -54.59
C ASP A 1001 2.49 3.59 -54.32
N TYR A 1002 2.24 3.99 -53.07
CA TYR A 1002 1.02 4.72 -52.73
C TYR A 1002 1.15 6.20 -53.10
N HIS A 1003 0.06 6.77 -53.62
CA HIS A 1003 -0.01 8.19 -53.96
C HIS A 1003 -0.53 9.03 -52.79
N ILE A 1004 -0.06 10.28 -52.71
CA ILE A 1004 -0.61 11.29 -51.80
C ILE A 1004 -2.08 11.52 -52.15
N TRP A 1005 -2.93 11.43 -51.13
CA TRP A 1005 -4.36 11.70 -51.28
C TRP A 1005 -4.70 13.06 -50.65
N LYS A 1006 -5.56 13.83 -51.33
CA LYS A 1006 -6.05 15.12 -50.86
C LYS A 1006 -7.58 15.11 -50.85
N SER A 1007 -8.18 15.69 -49.82
CA SER A 1007 -9.62 15.92 -49.80
C SER A 1007 -10.02 16.95 -50.85
N GLY A 1008 -11.28 16.91 -51.31
CA GLY A 1008 -11.78 17.85 -52.33
C GLY A 1008 -11.74 19.32 -51.94
N ASP A 1009 -11.65 19.64 -50.64
CA ASP A 1009 -11.45 20.99 -50.09
C ASP A 1009 -9.98 21.31 -49.75
N GLY A 1010 -9.04 20.39 -49.99
CA GLY A 1010 -7.61 20.55 -49.72
C GLY A 1010 -7.21 20.61 -48.25
N LYS A 1011 -8.17 20.47 -47.31
CA LYS A 1011 -7.92 20.59 -45.87
C LYS A 1011 -7.29 19.35 -45.25
N ILE A 1012 -7.46 18.17 -45.84
CA ILE A 1012 -6.89 16.91 -45.36
C ILE A 1012 -5.95 16.37 -46.43
N ILE A 1013 -4.70 16.16 -46.05
CA ILE A 1013 -3.67 15.57 -46.91
C ILE A 1013 -3.15 14.29 -46.24
N VAL A 1014 -3.26 13.17 -46.92
CA VAL A 1014 -2.77 11.88 -46.46
C VAL A 1014 -1.46 11.57 -47.18
N ILE A 1015 -0.39 11.47 -46.40
CA ILE A 1015 0.95 11.13 -46.86
C ILE A 1015 1.19 9.64 -46.59
N PRO A 1016 1.47 8.83 -47.63
CA PRO A 1016 1.50 7.38 -47.51
C PRO A 1016 2.70 6.82 -46.75
N ALA A 1017 3.85 7.51 -46.80
CA ALA A 1017 5.07 7.13 -46.09
C ALA A 1017 6.06 8.31 -46.03
N LEU A 1018 6.87 8.38 -44.97
CA LEU A 1018 8.06 9.25 -44.92
C LEU A 1018 9.34 8.52 -45.34
N MET A 1019 9.39 7.20 -45.17
CA MET A 1019 10.54 6.39 -45.55
C MET A 1019 10.14 4.95 -45.91
N ASN A 1020 11.05 4.19 -46.50
CA ASN A 1020 10.86 2.76 -46.80
C ASN A 1020 11.41 1.84 -45.69
N SER A 1021 11.24 0.53 -45.82
CA SER A 1021 11.71 -0.48 -44.85
C SER A 1021 13.23 -0.62 -44.77
N LYS A 1022 13.98 -0.01 -45.71
CA LYS A 1022 15.44 0.13 -45.69
C LYS A 1022 15.89 1.39 -44.92
N GLY A 1023 14.97 2.27 -44.54
CA GLY A 1023 15.25 3.51 -43.83
C GLY A 1023 15.58 4.69 -44.73
N GLU A 1024 15.33 4.59 -46.04
CA GLU A 1024 15.54 5.67 -47.01
C GLU A 1024 14.33 6.61 -47.04
N ILE A 1025 14.55 7.93 -47.00
CA ILE A 1025 13.49 8.94 -46.94
C ILE A 1025 12.87 9.16 -48.32
N TYR A 1026 11.53 9.22 -48.38
CA TYR A 1026 10.81 9.67 -49.57
C TYR A 1026 10.82 11.20 -49.64
N HIS A 1027 11.91 11.77 -50.15
CA HIS A 1027 12.10 13.23 -50.21
C HIS A 1027 10.99 13.97 -50.97
N ASP A 1028 10.33 13.35 -51.96
CA ASP A 1028 9.21 13.96 -52.69
C ASP A 1028 7.95 14.13 -51.81
N ASN A 1029 7.67 13.15 -50.94
CA ASN A 1029 6.58 13.24 -49.98
C ASN A 1029 6.86 14.35 -48.94
N VAL A 1030 8.09 14.41 -48.44
CA VAL A 1030 8.54 15.46 -47.51
C VAL A 1030 8.45 16.85 -48.17
N ARG A 1031 8.93 16.97 -49.42
CA ARG A 1031 8.84 18.22 -50.19
C ARG A 1031 7.39 18.67 -50.35
N THR A 1032 6.48 17.74 -50.68
CA THR A 1032 5.05 18.04 -50.83
C THR A 1032 4.45 18.57 -49.53
N ILE A 1033 4.82 18.00 -48.38
CA ILE A 1033 4.37 18.52 -47.07
C ILE A 1033 4.81 19.98 -46.90
N PHE A 1034 6.08 20.28 -47.17
CA PHE A 1034 6.62 21.63 -47.02
C PHE A 1034 6.00 22.65 -48.00
N GLU A 1035 5.82 22.27 -49.27
CA GLU A 1035 5.15 23.11 -50.27
C GLU A 1035 3.72 23.44 -49.84
N GLU A 1036 2.98 22.45 -49.35
CA GLU A 1036 1.60 22.62 -48.89
C GLU A 1036 1.48 23.47 -47.62
N ILE A 1037 2.45 23.36 -46.71
CA ILE A 1037 2.56 24.23 -45.53
C ILE A 1037 2.84 25.67 -45.96
N GLN A 1038 3.82 25.89 -46.83
CA GLN A 1038 4.18 27.23 -47.30
C GLN A 1038 3.04 27.90 -48.08
N ASN A 1039 2.32 27.14 -48.90
CA ASN A 1039 1.16 27.64 -49.63
C ASN A 1039 0.04 28.06 -48.67
N THR A 1040 -0.21 27.31 -47.60
CA THR A 1040 -1.20 27.71 -46.59
C THR A 1040 -0.78 28.97 -45.84
N ILE A 1041 0.49 29.06 -45.41
CA ILE A 1041 0.99 30.22 -44.66
C ILE A 1041 0.99 31.52 -45.51
N LYS A 1042 1.19 31.42 -46.82
CA LYS A 1042 1.17 32.59 -47.73
C LYS A 1042 -0.23 33.14 -48.01
N HIS A 1043 -1.28 32.39 -47.67
CA HIS A 1043 -2.68 32.74 -47.94
C HIS A 1043 -3.47 33.21 -46.69
N ASP A 1044 -2.82 33.21 -45.52
CA ASP A 1044 -3.24 33.94 -44.30
C ASP A 1044 -2.57 35.32 -44.24
#